data_AF-A0A640S5N3-F1
#
_entry.id   AF-A0A640S5N3-F1
#
_cell.length_a   1.000
_cell.length_b   1.000
_cell.length_c   1.000
_cell.angle_alpha   90.00
_cell.angle_beta   90.00
_cell.angle_gamma   90.00
#
_symmetry.space_group_name_H-M   'P 1'
#
loop_
_entity.id
_entity.type
_entity.pdbx_description
1 polymer ?
#
loop_
_entity_poly.entity_id
_entity_poly.type
_entity_poly.pdbx_seq_one_letter_code
_entity_poly.pdbx_strand_id
1 'polypeptide(L)'
;MNRQPSPVPRRRVLLAGAGTAAALLGPSLGGGAAVAADRARAGAADPLQPYASYWFPDSLPAGTPGEGITWRSLAAWAPEHDRDLAFNTATVPLAERFTPVPANTTARAGQARISALAAFDHTAGNPSQGSATADYYAPTHWAYLDELVFWGGSSGEGLILAPNAPVVDAAHRHGVPVLGTVFLPPVAYGGQLRWTRDLVRKDAAGRFPLAAKLVQVATVYGFDGWFLNAETGGGDSALAADMQAFLRALRAAGAGHGLRITWYDAMNRTGQVGWQGALDELNRPFFQDAAGPVADSLFVDFRWSAGRLADSGRLAEQLGRSRYELWAGVDVEAAGWDSDTDWDAIVPADRDHVVSYGFYRPEWTLGHLPEGRTPGEFHAADDRFWSGEGLDPTRPGGTGSGWRAPATAVADRSTLTTLPFATTFNTGHGLRWYEDGAATSATPWNHLGLQDRLPPRRWAVRTEGPRPDVSLDFADAWRGGSSLLVRGALDAPATLELFSARLPTGAASVLDLTHRLDPASGPVTVEVALALREAPAPGEPAPYAYLPAGTLEPGAGWRTTSLRLGSLGPGTLHALGVRLTGRGGTAVAWRLGALAVRETTASPAAPSGLQVIGSATTDGATAVRLSWRRAPGPVRHYELYRRFPDGRREFLGGTCGTAFYASGLRRAAKEPSACLEVRAVHELFTVSKPSRTRLPW
;
A
#
# COMPACT_ATOMS: atom_id res chain seq x y z
N MET A 1 -45.12 36.39 -32.03
CA MET A 1 -45.57 36.42 -30.62
C MET A 1 -44.86 35.30 -29.89
N ASN A 2 -43.61 35.54 -29.48
CA ASN A 2 -43.21 35.93 -28.12
C ASN A 2 -43.64 34.91 -27.06
N ARG A 3 -42.67 34.09 -26.63
CA ARG A 3 -42.22 34.02 -25.23
C ARG A 3 -40.93 33.20 -25.15
N GLN A 4 -39.82 33.91 -24.98
CA GLN A 4 -38.64 33.36 -24.31
C GLN A 4 -38.97 33.08 -22.84
N PRO A 5 -38.35 32.08 -22.20
CA PRO A 5 -38.18 32.06 -20.76
C PRO A 5 -36.78 32.57 -20.40
N SER A 6 -36.73 33.70 -19.69
CA SER A 6 -35.56 34.17 -18.95
C SER A 6 -35.24 33.25 -17.75
N PRO A 7 -33.99 33.23 -17.26
CA PRO A 7 -33.50 32.21 -16.34
C PRO A 7 -33.94 32.47 -14.90
N VAL A 8 -34.25 31.39 -14.17
CA VAL A 8 -34.44 31.40 -12.71
C VAL A 8 -33.06 31.22 -12.05
N PRO A 9 -32.69 32.01 -11.03
CA PRO A 9 -31.35 32.03 -10.47
C PRO A 9 -31.08 30.78 -9.62
N ARG A 10 -29.92 30.14 -9.86
CA ARG A 10 -29.39 29.05 -9.04
C ARG A 10 -28.95 29.58 -7.67
N ARG A 11 -29.77 29.38 -6.64
CA ARG A 11 -29.27 29.20 -5.26
C ARG A 11 -29.20 27.70 -4.99
N ARG A 12 -28.03 27.09 -5.26
CA ARG A 12 -27.66 25.79 -4.68
C ARG A 12 -26.88 26.07 -3.41
N VAL A 13 -27.48 25.73 -2.27
CA VAL A 13 -26.77 25.52 -1.02
C VAL A 13 -26.09 24.16 -1.16
N LEU A 14 -24.76 24.16 -1.22
CA LEU A 14 -23.92 22.98 -1.16
C LEU A 14 -23.97 22.43 0.29
N LEU A 15 -24.78 21.40 0.51
CA LEU A 15 -24.60 20.46 1.62
C LEU A 15 -23.68 19.35 1.11
N ALA A 16 -22.37 19.56 1.25
CA ALA A 16 -21.35 18.54 1.01
C ALA A 16 -20.69 18.22 2.36
N GLY A 17 -20.60 16.92 2.69
CA GLY A 17 -19.80 16.42 3.82
C GLY A 17 -20.54 15.71 4.96
N ALA A 18 -21.83 15.36 4.83
CA ALA A 18 -22.51 14.50 5.81
C ALA A 18 -23.68 13.73 5.17
N GLY A 19 -23.35 12.72 4.37
CA GLY A 19 -24.29 11.80 3.71
C GLY A 19 -23.62 11.27 2.45
N THR A 20 -23.04 10.07 2.45
CA THR A 20 -23.78 8.81 2.45
C THR A 20 -23.10 7.70 3.26
N ALA A 21 -23.53 7.52 4.50
CA ALA A 21 -24.02 6.21 4.91
C ALA A 21 -25.52 6.38 5.23
N ALA A 22 -26.36 5.44 4.81
CA ALA A 22 -27.81 5.27 5.04
C ALA A 22 -28.39 4.66 3.75
N ALA A 23 -29.15 3.57 3.74
CA ALA A 23 -29.68 2.74 4.80
C ALA A 23 -30.05 1.36 4.21
N LEU A 24 -29.83 0.27 4.96
CA LEU A 24 -30.56 -0.98 4.78
C LEU A 24 -31.66 -1.01 5.85
N LEU A 25 -32.91 -0.84 5.42
CA LEU A 25 -34.13 -1.56 5.84
C LEU A 25 -35.38 -0.75 5.45
N GLY A 26 -36.12 -1.26 4.45
CA GLY A 26 -37.44 -0.81 4.01
C GLY A 26 -37.95 -1.68 2.85
N PRO A 27 -39.27 -1.94 2.72
CA PRO A 27 -39.80 -3.16 2.10
C PRO A 27 -39.67 -3.23 0.57
N SER A 28 -39.63 -4.48 0.10
CA SER A 28 -39.58 -4.94 -1.29
C SER A 28 -40.49 -4.20 -2.29
N LEU A 29 -39.96 -3.90 -3.49
CA LEU A 29 -40.46 -4.32 -4.82
C LEU A 29 -39.70 -3.60 -5.98
N GLY A 30 -38.86 -4.34 -6.72
CA GLY A 30 -38.34 -4.15 -8.11
C GLY A 30 -37.64 -2.82 -8.51
N GLY A 31 -36.47 -2.74 -9.16
CA GLY A 31 -35.54 -3.69 -9.76
C GLY A 31 -34.58 -2.90 -10.69
N GLY A 32 -33.27 -2.93 -10.41
CA GLY A 32 -32.23 -2.21 -11.15
C GLY A 32 -30.92 -2.15 -10.36
N ALA A 33 -30.23 -3.29 -10.28
CA ALA A 33 -29.09 -3.56 -9.40
C ALA A 33 -27.77 -2.91 -9.86
N ALA A 34 -27.12 -2.17 -8.97
CA ALA A 34 -25.68 -2.01 -8.99
C ALA A 34 -25.07 -3.32 -8.46
N VAL A 35 -24.30 -3.99 -9.30
CA VAL A 35 -23.72 -5.30 -9.00
C VAL A 35 -22.53 -5.06 -8.07
N ALA A 36 -22.80 -5.25 -6.78
CA ALA A 36 -21.80 -5.58 -5.80
C ALA A 36 -21.47 -7.06 -6.03
N ALA A 37 -20.20 -7.37 -6.27
CA ALA A 37 -19.76 -8.73 -6.50
C ALA A 37 -20.13 -9.56 -5.28
N ASP A 38 -21.15 -10.39 -5.47
CA ASP A 38 -21.62 -11.39 -4.54
C ASP A 38 -20.49 -12.42 -4.40
N ARG A 39 -19.50 -12.14 -3.55
CA ARG A 39 -18.55 -13.15 -3.06
C ARG A 39 -19.39 -14.13 -2.26
N ALA A 40 -19.78 -15.21 -2.94
CA ALA A 40 -20.57 -16.31 -2.46
C ALA A 40 -20.52 -16.52 -0.93
N ARG A 41 -21.66 -16.27 -0.29
CA ARG A 41 -22.02 -16.88 0.99
C ARG A 41 -21.94 -18.39 0.87
N ALA A 42 -21.00 -19.02 1.58
CA ALA A 42 -21.10 -20.40 2.04
C ALA A 42 -20.09 -20.67 3.18
N GLY A 43 -20.61 -20.92 4.39
CA GLY A 43 -19.87 -21.47 5.52
C GLY A 43 -19.72 -20.51 6.69
N ALA A 44 -19.99 -21.00 7.91
CA ALA A 44 -19.60 -20.32 9.14
C ALA A 44 -18.13 -19.87 9.04
N ALA A 45 -17.82 -18.65 9.49
CA ALA A 45 -16.46 -18.10 9.46
C ALA A 45 -15.45 -19.16 9.92
N ASP A 46 -14.46 -19.47 9.07
CA ASP A 46 -13.45 -20.48 9.40
C ASP A 46 -12.82 -20.11 10.76
N PRO A 47 -13.02 -20.93 11.81
CA PRO A 47 -12.61 -20.57 13.16
C PRO A 47 -11.08 -20.51 13.31
N LEU A 48 -10.32 -20.95 12.30
CA LEU A 48 -8.87 -20.88 12.22
C LEU A 48 -8.37 -19.71 11.37
N GLN A 49 -9.18 -19.08 10.53
CA GLN A 49 -8.71 -17.93 9.74
C GLN A 49 -8.31 -16.79 10.69
N PRO A 50 -7.05 -16.30 10.64
CA PRO A 50 -6.66 -15.08 11.32
C PRO A 50 -7.14 -13.86 10.53
N TYR A 51 -7.59 -12.83 11.26
CA TYR A 51 -8.04 -11.55 10.70
C TYR A 51 -7.29 -10.37 11.34
N ALA A 52 -7.27 -9.23 10.65
CA ALA A 52 -6.80 -7.97 11.21
C ALA A 52 -7.58 -7.66 12.50
N SER A 53 -6.88 -7.19 13.52
CA SER A 53 -7.47 -7.01 14.84
C SER A 53 -8.18 -5.68 14.96
N TYR A 54 -9.37 -5.72 15.54
CA TYR A 54 -10.17 -4.55 15.84
C TYR A 54 -10.80 -4.64 17.24
N TRP A 55 -11.11 -3.47 17.82
CA TRP A 55 -11.61 -3.35 19.18
C TRP A 55 -12.58 -2.18 19.35
N PHE A 56 -13.39 -2.25 20.40
CA PHE A 56 -13.94 -1.07 21.07
C PHE A 56 -12.95 -0.59 22.14
N PRO A 57 -12.98 0.70 22.55
CA PRO A 57 -12.08 1.20 23.60
C PRO A 57 -12.20 0.39 24.91
N ASP A 58 -13.43 0.26 25.43
CA ASP A 58 -13.75 -0.58 26.58
C ASP A 58 -15.19 -1.12 26.53
N SER A 59 -16.19 -0.25 26.62
CA SER A 59 -17.60 -0.66 26.59
C SER A 59 -17.99 -1.23 25.23
N LEU A 60 -18.63 -2.40 25.24
CA LEU A 60 -19.12 -3.04 24.02
C LEU A 60 -20.51 -2.50 23.60
N PRO A 61 -20.92 -2.68 22.34
CA PRO A 61 -22.30 -2.44 21.92
C PRO A 61 -23.28 -3.34 22.68
N ALA A 62 -24.57 -2.97 22.66
CA ALA A 62 -25.62 -3.82 23.23
C ALA A 62 -26.05 -4.90 22.23
N GLY A 63 -26.47 -6.06 22.72
CA GLY A 63 -26.94 -7.17 21.89
C GLY A 63 -25.85 -8.18 21.57
N THR A 64 -25.95 -8.83 20.41
CA THR A 64 -25.00 -9.81 19.91
C THR A 64 -24.34 -9.31 18.62
N PRO A 65 -23.03 -9.55 18.42
CA PRO A 65 -22.37 -9.21 17.17
C PRO A 65 -23.02 -9.95 15.99
N GLY A 66 -22.95 -9.34 14.80
CA GLY A 66 -23.36 -9.98 13.55
C GLY A 66 -22.45 -11.18 13.20
N GLU A 67 -22.86 -11.95 12.20
CA GLU A 67 -22.07 -13.06 11.67
C GLU A 67 -20.67 -12.59 11.24
N GLY A 68 -19.63 -13.32 11.65
CA GLY A 68 -18.23 -12.97 11.34
C GLY A 68 -17.64 -11.84 12.20
N ILE A 69 -18.43 -11.22 13.08
CA ILE A 69 -17.99 -10.12 13.95
C ILE A 69 -17.70 -10.64 15.37
N THR A 70 -16.62 -10.16 15.98
CA THR A 70 -16.27 -10.42 17.37
C THR A 70 -16.00 -9.11 18.08
N TRP A 71 -16.85 -8.73 19.03
CA TRP A 71 -16.62 -7.56 19.86
C TRP A 71 -15.55 -7.84 20.92
N ARG A 72 -14.53 -6.98 20.99
CA ARG A 72 -13.42 -7.05 21.94
C ARG A 72 -13.16 -5.68 22.56
N SER A 73 -12.76 -5.65 23.83
CA SER A 73 -12.30 -4.44 24.51
C SER A 73 -10.79 -4.30 24.35
N LEU A 74 -10.30 -3.13 23.92
CA LEU A 74 -8.87 -2.82 23.88
C LEU A 74 -8.29 -2.77 25.30
N ALA A 75 -9.05 -2.31 26.28
CA ALA A 75 -8.61 -2.28 27.68
C ALA A 75 -8.23 -3.68 28.19
N ALA A 76 -8.91 -4.72 27.70
CA ALA A 76 -8.65 -6.12 28.04
C ALA A 76 -7.63 -6.82 27.13
N TRP A 77 -7.19 -6.18 26.03
CA TRP A 77 -6.24 -6.79 25.11
C TRP A 77 -4.87 -6.95 25.77
N ALA A 78 -4.27 -8.12 25.61
CA ALA A 78 -2.91 -8.43 26.00
C ALA A 78 -2.29 -9.34 24.93
N PRO A 79 -1.02 -9.12 24.54
CA PRO A 79 -0.40 -9.87 23.45
C PRO A 79 -0.35 -11.37 23.73
N GLU A 80 -0.22 -11.78 25.00
CA GLU A 80 -0.16 -13.19 25.39
C GLU A 80 -1.48 -13.96 25.15
N HIS A 81 -2.60 -13.24 25.06
CA HIS A 81 -3.93 -13.81 24.81
C HIS A 81 -4.38 -13.66 23.35
N ASP A 82 -3.57 -13.01 22.52
CA ASP A 82 -3.87 -12.81 21.11
C ASP A 82 -3.39 -14.00 20.27
N ARG A 83 -4.31 -14.94 20.04
CA ARG A 83 -4.05 -16.13 19.21
C ARG A 83 -3.67 -15.83 17.76
N ASP A 84 -3.94 -14.62 17.26
CA ASP A 84 -3.70 -14.21 15.87
C ASP A 84 -2.45 -13.32 15.76
N LEU A 85 -1.79 -13.02 16.88
CA LEU A 85 -0.64 -12.13 16.97
C LEU A 85 0.45 -12.42 15.94
N ALA A 86 0.90 -13.67 15.88
CA ALA A 86 1.99 -14.08 14.98
C ALA A 86 1.62 -13.95 13.48
N PHE A 87 0.32 -13.89 13.15
CA PHE A 87 -0.18 -13.72 11.79
C PHE A 87 -0.35 -12.23 11.43
N ASN A 88 -0.55 -11.38 12.44
CA ASN A 88 -0.76 -9.93 12.32
C ASN A 88 0.50 -9.08 12.58
N THR A 89 1.62 -9.70 12.99
CA THR A 89 2.88 -8.98 13.27
C THR A 89 3.67 -8.73 11.99
N ALA A 90 3.88 -7.47 11.64
CA ALA A 90 4.77 -7.04 10.57
C ALA A 90 6.24 -7.30 10.97
N THR A 91 7.07 -7.61 9.98
CA THR A 91 8.47 -8.01 10.20
C THR A 91 9.48 -7.27 9.33
N VAL A 92 9.01 -6.55 8.31
CA VAL A 92 9.86 -5.68 7.50
C VAL A 92 10.02 -4.35 8.25
N PRO A 93 11.26 -3.89 8.54
CA PRO A 93 11.48 -2.59 9.15
C PRO A 93 11.19 -1.46 8.14
N LEU A 94 10.74 -0.31 8.63
CA LEU A 94 10.53 0.90 7.83
C LEU A 94 11.85 1.32 7.16
N ALA A 95 11.91 1.24 5.83
CA ALA A 95 13.10 1.55 5.06
C ALA A 95 13.36 3.06 4.99
N GLU A 96 14.63 3.45 5.10
CA GLU A 96 15.02 4.83 4.82
C GLU A 96 14.79 5.18 3.35
N ARG A 97 14.40 6.44 3.09
CA ARG A 97 14.15 6.95 1.74
C ARG A 97 15.05 8.14 1.42
N PHE A 98 15.31 8.33 0.14
CA PHE A 98 15.87 9.57 -0.39
C PHE A 98 14.99 10.13 -1.51
N THR A 99 15.21 11.41 -1.85
CA THR A 99 14.54 12.10 -2.95
C THR A 99 15.51 12.19 -4.13
N PRO A 100 15.26 11.48 -5.25
CA PRO A 100 16.01 11.69 -6.48
C PRO A 100 15.73 13.07 -7.08
N VAL A 101 16.54 13.47 -8.07
CA VAL A 101 16.22 14.63 -8.91
C VAL A 101 14.86 14.40 -9.60
N PRO A 102 13.88 15.31 -9.48
CA PRO A 102 12.51 15.08 -9.93
C PRO A 102 12.41 14.67 -11.40
N ALA A 103 11.43 13.81 -11.71
CA ALA A 103 11.19 13.31 -13.06
C ALA A 103 10.81 14.40 -14.07
N ASN A 104 10.29 15.53 -13.60
CA ASN A 104 9.81 16.65 -14.40
C ASN A 104 9.98 17.98 -13.64
N THR A 105 9.73 19.10 -14.32
CA THR A 105 9.92 20.45 -13.77
C THR A 105 8.77 20.97 -12.92
N THR A 106 7.62 20.29 -12.91
CA THR A 106 6.46 20.69 -12.10
C THR A 106 6.49 20.05 -10.70
N ALA A 107 7.07 18.86 -10.57
CA ALA A 107 7.23 18.16 -9.30
C ALA A 107 8.19 18.91 -8.35
N ARG A 108 7.77 19.11 -7.10
CA ARG A 108 8.52 19.81 -6.05
C ARG A 108 9.10 18.84 -5.01
N ALA A 109 10.38 19.00 -4.71
CA ALA A 109 11.03 18.32 -3.59
C ALA A 109 10.93 19.18 -2.32
N GLY A 110 10.78 18.54 -1.15
CA GLY A 110 10.75 19.24 0.15
C GLY A 110 9.51 20.08 0.46
N GLN A 111 8.49 20.05 -0.40
CA GLN A 111 7.22 20.77 -0.21
C GLN A 111 6.10 19.82 0.22
N ALA A 112 4.88 20.01 -0.30
CA ALA A 112 3.71 19.17 0.00
C ALA A 112 4.02 17.69 -0.04
N ARG A 113 3.36 16.98 0.85
CA ARG A 113 3.41 15.53 1.05
C ARG A 113 2.05 14.93 0.72
N ILE A 114 1.98 13.60 0.65
CA ILE A 114 0.70 12.89 0.42
C ILE A 114 0.43 11.85 1.51
N SER A 115 -0.75 11.95 2.13
CA SER A 115 -1.33 10.87 2.95
C SER A 115 -2.44 10.16 2.17
N ALA A 116 -2.65 8.88 2.42
CA ALA A 116 -3.73 8.09 1.82
C ALA A 116 -4.51 7.32 2.89
N LEU A 117 -5.82 7.51 2.96
CA LEU A 117 -6.74 6.73 3.80
C LEU A 117 -7.39 5.66 2.93
N ALA A 118 -6.87 4.44 2.98
CA ALA A 118 -7.30 3.35 2.12
C ALA A 118 -7.89 2.18 2.91
N ALA A 119 -9.02 1.67 2.45
CA ALA A 119 -9.63 0.46 2.99
C ALA A 119 -9.20 -0.75 2.16
N PHE A 120 -8.55 -1.74 2.80
CA PHE A 120 -8.09 -2.96 2.12
C PHE A 120 -9.11 -4.09 2.16
N ASP A 121 -10.06 -4.03 3.10
CA ASP A 121 -11.23 -4.90 3.25
C ASP A 121 -12.18 -4.25 4.30
N HIS A 122 -13.27 -4.92 4.65
CA HIS A 122 -14.11 -4.57 5.81
C HIS A 122 -13.33 -4.57 7.13
N THR A 123 -13.85 -3.91 8.18
CA THR A 123 -13.19 -3.91 9.50
C THR A 123 -13.10 -5.32 10.07
N ALA A 124 -14.24 -6.02 10.09
CA ALA A 124 -14.33 -7.42 10.41
C ALA A 124 -14.13 -8.26 9.15
N GLY A 125 -13.45 -9.39 9.28
CA GLY A 125 -13.25 -10.31 8.15
C GLY A 125 -12.06 -9.96 7.24
N ASN A 126 -11.32 -8.87 7.50
CA ASN A 126 -10.07 -8.56 6.79
C ASN A 126 -8.99 -9.61 7.05
N PRO A 127 -8.61 -10.46 6.08
CA PRO A 127 -7.67 -11.56 6.34
C PRO A 127 -6.28 -11.03 6.73
N SER A 128 -5.68 -11.60 7.79
CA SER A 128 -4.35 -11.18 8.26
C SER A 128 -3.25 -11.32 7.22
N GLN A 129 -3.38 -12.27 6.28
CA GLN A 129 -2.30 -12.68 5.38
C GLN A 129 -2.78 -12.80 3.92
N GLY A 130 -3.73 -11.95 3.53
CA GLY A 130 -4.33 -11.97 2.19
C GLY A 130 -5.24 -13.18 1.96
N SER A 131 -5.56 -13.45 0.69
CA SER A 131 -6.58 -14.45 0.32
C SER A 131 -6.37 -15.03 -1.09
N ALA A 132 -7.16 -16.05 -1.44
CA ALA A 132 -7.09 -16.76 -2.72
C ALA A 132 -7.82 -16.02 -3.86
N THR A 133 -7.52 -14.73 -4.03
CA THR A 133 -8.04 -13.90 -5.13
C THR A 133 -6.97 -12.90 -5.58
N ALA A 134 -6.96 -12.56 -6.87
CA ALA A 134 -6.15 -11.49 -7.42
C ALA A 134 -6.91 -10.14 -7.55
N ASP A 135 -8.21 -10.14 -7.27
CA ASP A 135 -9.03 -8.92 -7.19
C ASP A 135 -8.84 -8.29 -5.82
N TYR A 136 -7.78 -7.49 -5.70
CA TYR A 136 -7.32 -6.89 -4.45
C TYR A 136 -6.64 -5.54 -4.71
N TYR A 137 -6.78 -4.59 -3.78
CA TYR A 137 -6.12 -3.30 -3.88
C TYR A 137 -4.64 -3.47 -3.51
N ALA A 138 -3.80 -3.64 -4.54
CA ALA A 138 -2.37 -3.80 -4.41
C ALA A 138 -1.64 -2.52 -4.85
N PRO A 139 -1.63 -1.44 -4.05
CA PRO A 139 -1.04 -0.16 -4.45
C PRO A 139 0.45 -0.30 -4.74
N THR A 140 0.93 0.45 -5.73
CA THR A 140 2.31 0.35 -6.22
C THR A 140 3.02 1.69 -6.35
N HIS A 141 2.30 2.79 -6.13
CA HIS A 141 2.82 4.17 -6.22
C HIS A 141 3.33 4.72 -4.87
N TRP A 142 3.98 3.86 -4.08
CA TRP A 142 4.55 4.22 -2.77
C TRP A 142 5.56 5.38 -2.82
N ALA A 143 6.18 5.60 -3.97
CA ALA A 143 7.15 6.66 -4.19
C ALA A 143 6.60 8.07 -3.98
N TYR A 144 5.28 8.25 -4.09
CA TYR A 144 4.61 9.54 -3.87
C TYR A 144 3.93 9.64 -2.50
N LEU A 145 3.79 8.52 -1.78
CA LEU A 145 3.16 8.49 -0.46
C LEU A 145 4.16 8.85 0.64
N ASP A 146 3.72 9.64 1.61
CA ASP A 146 4.45 9.95 2.84
C ASP A 146 3.82 9.29 4.07
N GLU A 147 2.54 8.92 4.01
CA GLU A 147 1.82 8.24 5.10
C GLU A 147 0.66 7.42 4.51
N LEU A 148 0.48 6.20 5.01
CA LEU A 148 -0.70 5.38 4.71
C LEU A 148 -1.52 5.23 6.00
N VAL A 149 -2.80 5.57 5.95
CA VAL A 149 -3.76 5.25 7.01
C VAL A 149 -4.55 4.02 6.56
N PHE A 150 -4.44 2.95 7.34
CA PHE A 150 -5.21 1.73 7.15
C PHE A 150 -6.64 1.99 7.62
N TRP A 151 -7.49 2.39 6.67
CA TRP A 151 -8.82 2.92 6.94
C TRP A 151 -9.81 1.81 7.26
N GLY A 152 -10.63 2.05 8.29
CA GLY A 152 -11.73 1.19 8.68
C GLY A 152 -12.26 1.56 10.05
N GLY A 153 -13.10 0.70 10.60
CA GLY A 153 -13.84 0.94 11.83
C GLY A 153 -15.31 1.28 11.58
N SER A 154 -16.19 0.73 12.40
CA SER A 154 -17.63 1.01 12.37
C SER A 154 -18.24 0.72 13.74
N SER A 155 -19.39 1.35 14.03
CA SER A 155 -20.11 1.14 15.29
C SER A 155 -20.61 -0.31 15.49
N GLY A 156 -20.77 -1.06 14.40
CA GLY A 156 -21.22 -2.45 14.42
C GLY A 156 -20.10 -3.48 14.56
N GLU A 157 -18.88 -3.16 14.12
CA GLU A 157 -17.75 -4.08 14.11
C GLU A 157 -16.75 -3.77 15.24
N GLY A 158 -16.18 -2.57 15.23
CA GLY A 158 -15.14 -2.10 16.14
C GLY A 158 -14.62 -0.73 15.71
N LEU A 159 -14.10 0.05 16.65
CA LEU A 159 -13.73 1.46 16.46
C LEU A 159 -12.23 1.69 16.29
N ILE A 160 -11.43 0.72 16.71
CA ILE A 160 -9.97 0.77 16.71
C ILE A 160 -9.50 -0.38 15.84
N LEU A 161 -8.86 -0.10 14.71
CA LEU A 161 -8.41 -1.09 13.73
C LEU A 161 -6.90 -1.01 13.56
N ALA A 162 -6.21 -2.11 13.86
CA ALA A 162 -4.79 -2.25 13.54
C ALA A 162 -4.61 -2.72 12.09
N PRO A 163 -3.59 -2.22 11.36
CA PRO A 163 -3.29 -2.69 10.02
C PRO A 163 -2.87 -4.16 10.03
N ASN A 164 -3.15 -4.88 8.93
CA ASN A 164 -2.63 -6.23 8.75
C ASN A 164 -1.13 -6.20 8.36
N ALA A 165 -0.39 -7.24 8.75
CA ALA A 165 1.05 -7.33 8.51
C ALA A 165 1.46 -7.19 7.03
N PRO A 166 0.76 -7.79 6.05
CA PRO A 166 1.13 -7.67 4.64
C PRO A 166 1.17 -6.24 4.12
N VAL A 167 0.22 -5.38 4.53
CA VAL A 167 0.20 -3.97 4.13
C VAL A 167 1.36 -3.21 4.75
N VAL A 168 1.61 -3.42 6.05
CA VAL A 168 2.73 -2.79 6.76
C VAL A 168 4.06 -3.22 6.16
N ASP A 169 4.25 -4.52 5.92
CA ASP A 169 5.48 -5.05 5.32
C ASP A 169 5.77 -4.46 3.93
N ALA A 170 4.72 -4.30 3.10
CA ALA A 170 4.84 -3.67 1.79
C ALA A 170 5.20 -2.19 1.89
N ALA A 171 4.46 -1.43 2.71
CA ALA A 171 4.70 0.00 2.90
C ALA A 171 6.10 0.26 3.49
N HIS A 172 6.52 -0.52 4.50
CA HIS A 172 7.83 -0.44 5.12
C HIS A 172 8.97 -0.73 4.15
N ARG A 173 8.83 -1.73 3.27
CA ARG A 173 9.81 -2.00 2.20
C ARG A 173 10.03 -0.78 1.29
N HIS A 174 8.99 0.04 1.13
CA HIS A 174 8.98 1.28 0.36
C HIS A 174 9.17 2.54 1.21
N GLY A 175 9.42 2.40 2.52
CA GLY A 175 9.70 3.50 3.44
C GLY A 175 8.50 4.41 3.73
N VAL A 176 7.28 3.87 3.63
CA VAL A 176 6.03 4.58 3.96
C VAL A 176 5.53 4.09 5.33
N PRO A 177 5.37 4.97 6.33
CA PRO A 177 4.78 4.61 7.61
C PRO A 177 3.28 4.32 7.46
N VAL A 178 2.78 3.36 8.24
CA VAL A 178 1.38 2.93 8.27
C VAL A 178 0.75 3.23 9.63
N LEU A 179 -0.34 3.97 9.61
CA LEU A 179 -1.14 4.25 10.80
C LEU A 179 -2.36 3.31 10.85
N GLY A 180 -2.66 2.79 12.04
CA GLY A 180 -3.98 2.24 12.34
C GLY A 180 -5.03 3.35 12.49
N THR A 181 -6.30 2.96 12.58
CA THR A 181 -7.41 3.93 12.69
C THR A 181 -8.09 3.81 14.05
N VAL A 182 -8.32 4.95 14.71
CA VAL A 182 -9.28 5.11 15.80
C VAL A 182 -10.42 5.98 15.29
N PHE A 183 -11.55 5.37 14.95
CA PHE A 183 -12.74 6.05 14.44
C PHE A 183 -13.87 6.03 15.46
N LEU A 184 -14.24 7.20 15.96
CA LEU A 184 -15.41 7.42 16.80
C LEU A 184 -16.55 7.95 15.90
N PRO A 185 -17.50 7.10 15.49
CA PRO A 185 -18.40 7.42 14.39
C PRO A 185 -19.38 8.56 14.73
N PRO A 186 -19.98 9.22 13.72
CA PRO A 186 -21.12 10.09 13.92
C PRO A 186 -22.28 9.38 14.63
N VAL A 187 -23.07 10.14 15.40
CA VAL A 187 -24.29 9.62 16.05
C VAL A 187 -25.26 9.00 15.04
N ALA A 188 -25.37 9.61 13.84
CA ALA A 188 -26.19 9.10 12.74
C ALA A 188 -25.77 7.69 12.26
N TYR A 189 -24.53 7.29 12.55
CA TYR A 189 -23.96 5.97 12.20
C TYR A 189 -23.69 5.13 13.43
N GLY A 190 -24.50 5.30 14.48
CA GLY A 190 -24.44 4.50 15.70
C GLY A 190 -23.29 4.88 16.63
N GLY A 191 -22.64 6.03 16.41
CA GLY A 191 -21.66 6.59 17.31
C GLY A 191 -22.23 6.86 18.70
N GLN A 192 -21.49 6.48 19.74
CA GLN A 192 -21.92 6.66 21.13
C GLN A 192 -20.84 7.37 21.94
N LEU A 193 -21.21 8.50 22.55
CA LEU A 193 -20.29 9.36 23.29
C LEU A 193 -19.58 8.62 24.45
N ARG A 194 -20.17 7.53 24.95
CA ARG A 194 -19.54 6.66 25.95
C ARG A 194 -18.20 6.10 25.46
N TRP A 195 -18.06 5.78 24.18
CA TRP A 195 -16.81 5.25 23.63
C TRP A 195 -15.71 6.31 23.58
N THR A 196 -16.06 7.56 23.30
CA THR A 196 -15.14 8.71 23.43
C THR A 196 -14.67 8.85 24.87
N ARG A 197 -15.59 8.75 25.85
CA ARG A 197 -15.26 8.82 27.28
C ARG A 197 -14.42 7.64 27.75
N ASP A 198 -14.66 6.45 27.23
CA ASP A 198 -13.85 5.26 27.52
C ASP A 198 -12.43 5.46 27.01
N LEU A 199 -12.27 5.92 25.77
CA LEU A 199 -10.97 6.17 25.14
C LEU A 199 -10.09 7.09 25.99
N VAL A 200 -10.66 8.20 26.47
CA VAL A 200 -9.92 9.22 27.26
C VAL A 200 -10.00 9.01 28.77
N ARG A 201 -10.50 7.86 29.24
CA ARG A 201 -10.66 7.60 30.67
C ARG A 201 -9.30 7.62 31.36
N LYS A 202 -9.20 8.39 32.46
CA LYS A 202 -8.03 8.44 33.32
C LYS A 202 -8.10 7.37 34.40
N ASP A 203 -6.95 6.83 34.80
CA ASP A 203 -6.84 6.02 36.01
C ASP A 203 -6.76 6.90 37.28
N ALA A 204 -6.68 6.26 38.46
CA ALA A 204 -6.59 6.97 39.73
C ALA A 204 -5.33 7.86 39.87
N ALA A 205 -4.30 7.63 39.06
CA ALA A 205 -3.08 8.44 38.99
C ALA A 205 -3.15 9.53 37.90
N GLY A 206 -4.30 9.71 37.23
CA GLY A 206 -4.49 10.70 36.17
C GLY A 206 -3.87 10.32 34.82
N ARG A 207 -3.40 9.08 34.65
CA ARG A 207 -2.80 8.57 33.40
C ARG A 207 -3.89 8.07 32.47
N PHE A 208 -3.60 7.99 31.16
CA PHE A 208 -4.50 7.45 30.14
C PHE A 208 -4.12 6.00 29.78
N PRO A 209 -4.77 4.96 30.32
CA PRO A 209 -4.36 3.57 30.08
C PRO A 209 -4.52 3.14 28.62
N LEU A 210 -5.53 3.65 27.92
CA LEU A 210 -5.74 3.32 26.51
C LEU A 210 -4.73 3.98 25.58
N ALA A 211 -4.14 5.12 25.96
CA ALA A 211 -3.00 5.67 25.23
C ALA A 211 -1.81 4.70 25.28
N ALA A 212 -1.51 4.14 26.46
CA ALA A 212 -0.47 3.12 26.61
C ALA A 212 -0.80 1.83 25.84
N LYS A 213 -2.08 1.42 25.78
CA LYS A 213 -2.50 0.26 24.98
C LYS A 213 -2.34 0.46 23.49
N LEU A 214 -2.68 1.64 22.96
CA LEU A 214 -2.47 1.95 21.55
C LEU A 214 -0.97 1.92 21.16
N VAL A 215 -0.09 2.41 22.04
CA VAL A 215 1.37 2.27 21.86
C VAL A 215 1.79 0.81 21.92
N GLN A 216 1.27 0.04 22.88
CA GLN A 216 1.59 -1.39 23.00
C GLN A 216 1.16 -2.18 21.75
N VAL A 217 -0.02 -1.92 21.20
CA VAL A 217 -0.49 -2.57 19.97
C VAL A 217 0.42 -2.21 18.80
N ALA A 218 0.68 -0.92 18.57
CA ALA A 218 1.53 -0.47 17.46
C ALA A 218 2.95 -1.06 17.51
N THR A 219 3.55 -1.07 18.69
CA THR A 219 4.91 -1.61 18.90
C THR A 219 4.98 -3.13 18.76
N VAL A 220 4.00 -3.86 19.28
CA VAL A 220 3.99 -5.33 19.19
C VAL A 220 3.66 -5.80 17.77
N TYR A 221 2.70 -5.14 17.11
CA TYR A 221 2.31 -5.50 15.73
C TYR A 221 3.30 -4.95 14.69
N GLY A 222 4.08 -3.92 15.04
CA GLY A 222 5.14 -3.37 14.20
C GLY A 222 4.68 -2.33 13.18
N PHE A 223 3.72 -1.45 13.53
CA PHE A 223 3.29 -0.32 12.69
C PHE A 223 3.47 1.03 13.40
N ASP A 224 3.26 2.13 12.68
CA ASP A 224 3.88 3.43 13.00
C ASP A 224 2.97 4.44 13.70
N GLY A 225 1.82 4.02 14.23
CA GLY A 225 0.97 4.89 15.06
C GLY A 225 -0.49 4.94 14.60
N TRP A 226 -1.16 6.07 14.83
CA TRP A 226 -2.62 6.14 14.79
C TRP A 226 -3.17 7.41 14.15
N PHE A 227 -4.15 7.22 13.27
CA PHE A 227 -5.06 8.25 12.80
C PHE A 227 -6.28 8.28 13.71
N LEU A 228 -6.59 9.45 14.29
CA LEU A 228 -7.72 9.61 15.20
C LEU A 228 -8.79 10.49 14.57
N ASN A 229 -9.96 9.90 14.35
CA ASN A 229 -11.13 10.57 13.84
C ASN A 229 -12.26 10.58 14.88
N ALA A 230 -12.51 11.74 15.49
CA ALA A 230 -13.50 11.92 16.54
C ALA A 230 -14.75 12.65 16.02
N GLU A 231 -15.72 11.90 15.47
CA GLU A 231 -16.95 12.48 14.89
C GLU A 231 -18.20 12.26 15.74
N THR A 232 -18.06 11.66 16.92
CA THR A 232 -19.19 11.46 17.83
C THR A 232 -19.60 12.77 18.51
N GLY A 233 -20.75 13.31 18.12
CA GLY A 233 -21.34 14.51 18.73
C GLY A 233 -21.81 14.33 20.18
N GLY A 234 -22.06 15.46 20.86
CA GLY A 234 -22.59 15.51 22.23
C GLY A 234 -21.55 15.73 23.34
N GLY A 235 -20.29 15.96 22.98
CA GLY A 235 -19.21 16.29 23.93
C GLY A 235 -19.28 17.74 24.44
N ASP A 236 -18.48 18.01 25.47
CA ASP A 236 -18.29 19.33 26.08
C ASP A 236 -16.79 19.69 26.16
N SER A 237 -16.50 20.89 26.65
CA SER A 237 -15.12 21.39 26.74
C SER A 237 -14.25 20.58 27.70
N ALA A 238 -14.83 19.92 28.70
CA ALA A 238 -14.12 19.02 29.60
C ALA A 238 -13.65 17.76 28.84
N LEU A 239 -14.55 17.15 28.06
CA LEU A 239 -14.20 16.02 27.21
C LEU A 239 -13.16 16.39 26.14
N ALA A 240 -13.25 17.61 25.58
CA ALA A 240 -12.24 18.13 24.66
C ALA A 240 -10.86 18.28 25.31
N ALA A 241 -10.80 18.81 26.55
CA ALA A 241 -9.57 18.90 27.30
C ALA A 241 -8.98 17.52 27.61
N ASP A 242 -9.83 16.53 27.93
CA ASP A 242 -9.42 15.14 28.13
C ASP A 242 -8.89 14.50 26.85
N MET A 243 -9.53 14.75 25.70
CA MET A 243 -9.04 14.29 24.39
C MET A 243 -7.69 14.92 24.04
N GLN A 244 -7.52 16.22 24.24
CA GLN A 244 -6.23 16.90 24.02
C GLN A 244 -5.13 16.32 24.93
N ALA A 245 -5.44 16.08 26.20
CA ALA A 245 -4.50 15.47 27.14
C ALA A 245 -4.20 14.00 26.80
N PHE A 246 -5.19 13.25 26.31
CA PHE A 246 -5.03 11.89 25.80
C PHE A 246 -4.08 11.84 24.60
N LEU A 247 -4.26 12.73 23.61
CA LEU A 247 -3.37 12.84 22.45
C LEU A 247 -1.93 13.14 22.87
N ARG A 248 -1.72 14.07 23.81
CA ARG A 248 -0.39 14.34 24.37
C ARG A 248 0.22 13.11 25.03
N ALA A 249 -0.57 12.38 25.83
CA ALA A 249 -0.10 11.17 26.49
C ALA A 249 0.25 10.06 25.49
N LEU A 250 -0.58 9.88 24.46
CA LEU A 250 -0.35 8.93 23.37
C LEU A 250 0.92 9.28 22.60
N ARG A 251 1.08 10.54 22.19
CA ARG A 251 2.28 11.02 21.50
C ARG A 251 3.52 10.87 22.35
N ALA A 252 3.48 11.28 23.63
CA ALA A 252 4.61 11.17 24.55
C ALA A 252 5.03 9.71 24.78
N ALA A 253 4.06 8.80 24.96
CA ALA A 253 4.34 7.38 25.13
C ALA A 253 4.85 6.71 23.84
N GLY A 254 4.40 7.18 22.67
CA GLY A 254 4.81 6.65 21.36
C GLY A 254 6.14 7.19 20.82
N ALA A 255 6.59 8.37 21.28
CA ALA A 255 7.74 9.07 20.72
C ALA A 255 9.04 8.24 20.75
N GLY A 256 9.30 7.49 21.83
CA GLY A 256 10.48 6.62 21.94
C GLY A 256 10.47 5.43 20.98
N HIS A 257 9.33 5.14 20.38
CA HIS A 257 9.12 4.08 19.39
C HIS A 257 8.96 4.62 17.96
N GLY A 258 9.07 5.94 17.77
CA GLY A 258 8.86 6.58 16.46
C GLY A 258 7.41 6.62 16.00
N LEU A 259 6.44 6.41 16.90
CA LEU A 259 5.02 6.42 16.52
C LEU A 259 4.54 7.84 16.19
N ARG A 260 3.65 7.92 15.21
CA ARG A 260 3.06 9.14 14.66
C ARG A 260 1.57 9.22 14.96
N ILE A 261 1.08 10.42 15.20
CA ILE A 261 -0.32 10.71 15.50
C ILE A 261 -0.87 11.74 14.51
N THR A 262 -1.88 11.34 13.73
CA THR A 262 -2.62 12.24 12.83
C THR A 262 -4.02 12.48 13.40
N TRP A 263 -4.38 13.73 13.62
CA TRP A 263 -5.70 14.15 14.13
C TRP A 263 -6.60 14.60 12.98
N TYR A 264 -7.87 14.21 12.96
CA TYR A 264 -8.86 14.69 11.99
C TYR A 264 -9.63 15.92 12.50
N ASP A 265 -9.82 16.91 11.62
CA ASP A 265 -10.59 18.13 11.87
C ASP A 265 -12.10 17.86 12.03
N ALA A 266 -12.51 17.38 13.22
CA ALA A 266 -13.92 17.15 13.57
C ALA A 266 -14.28 17.64 14.98
N MET A 267 -13.89 16.93 16.04
CA MET A 267 -14.09 17.38 17.42
C MET A 267 -13.24 18.63 17.69
N ASN A 268 -13.87 19.71 18.14
CA ASN A 268 -13.19 20.97 18.43
C ASN A 268 -13.05 21.22 19.94
N ARG A 269 -12.40 22.32 20.30
CA ARG A 269 -12.07 22.67 21.71
C ARG A 269 -13.29 22.89 22.62
N THR A 270 -14.50 23.03 22.07
CA THR A 270 -15.74 23.10 22.85
C THR A 270 -16.34 21.73 23.11
N GLY A 271 -15.78 20.66 22.53
CA GLY A 271 -16.28 19.28 22.58
C GLY A 271 -17.34 18.97 21.53
N GLN A 272 -17.77 19.98 20.78
CA GLN A 272 -18.69 19.79 19.66
C GLN A 272 -17.94 19.28 18.44
N VAL A 273 -18.66 18.49 17.62
CA VAL A 273 -18.18 18.12 16.29
C VAL A 273 -18.54 19.25 15.34
N GLY A 274 -17.53 19.88 14.78
CA GLY A 274 -17.64 20.95 13.81
C GLY A 274 -16.37 20.99 13.00
N TRP A 275 -16.46 20.59 11.74
CA TRP A 275 -15.34 20.55 10.83
C TRP A 275 -15.06 21.95 10.28
N GLN A 276 -13.83 22.42 10.46
CA GLN A 276 -13.47 23.79 10.12
C GLN A 276 -13.14 23.93 8.63
N GLY A 277 -12.61 22.88 8.01
CA GLY A 277 -11.97 22.96 6.69
C GLY A 277 -10.75 23.88 6.75
N ALA A 278 -10.10 23.96 7.92
CA ALA A 278 -8.95 24.80 8.21
C ALA A 278 -8.23 24.32 9.49
N LEU A 279 -7.00 24.77 9.70
CA LEU A 279 -6.42 24.91 11.04
C LEU A 279 -6.81 26.29 11.57
N ASP A 280 -7.46 26.35 12.74
CA ASP A 280 -7.93 27.61 13.33
C ASP A 280 -7.97 27.59 14.87
N GLU A 281 -8.59 28.60 15.48
CA GLU A 281 -8.71 28.74 16.93
C GLU A 281 -9.51 27.62 17.62
N LEU A 282 -10.38 26.91 16.89
CA LEU A 282 -11.24 25.85 17.40
C LEU A 282 -10.55 24.50 17.44
N ASN A 283 -9.63 24.21 16.50
CA ASN A 283 -8.94 22.92 16.44
C ASN A 283 -7.42 22.99 16.67
N ARG A 284 -6.78 24.18 16.66
CA ARG A 284 -5.34 24.32 16.93
C ARG A 284 -4.86 23.60 18.19
N PRO A 285 -5.59 23.55 19.33
CA PRO A 285 -5.08 22.90 20.52
C PRO A 285 -4.87 21.39 20.37
N PHE A 286 -5.47 20.74 19.37
CA PHE A 286 -5.23 19.33 19.05
C PHE A 286 -4.03 19.10 18.11
N PHE A 287 -3.53 20.17 17.48
CA PHE A 287 -2.34 20.14 16.63
C PHE A 287 -1.09 20.61 17.40
N GLN A 288 -1.18 21.81 17.98
CA GLN A 288 -0.12 22.48 18.74
C GLN A 288 -0.74 23.35 19.83
N ASP A 289 -0.21 23.28 21.05
CA ASP A 289 -0.57 24.20 22.13
C ASP A 289 0.66 24.76 22.85
N ALA A 290 0.44 25.50 23.94
CA ALA A 290 1.49 26.17 24.69
C ALA A 290 2.55 25.21 25.27
N ALA A 291 2.23 23.93 25.47
CA ALA A 291 3.18 22.92 25.93
C ALA A 291 3.94 22.22 24.79
N GLY A 292 3.56 22.47 23.53
CA GLY A 292 4.19 21.90 22.34
C GLY A 292 3.24 21.12 21.43
N PRO A 293 3.79 20.26 20.56
CA PRO A 293 3.00 19.43 19.64
C PRO A 293 2.09 18.43 20.35
N VAL A 294 0.81 18.41 19.96
CA VAL A 294 -0.20 17.45 20.43
C VAL A 294 -0.38 16.30 19.46
N ALA A 295 -0.41 16.61 18.16
CA ALA A 295 -0.39 15.66 17.06
C ALA A 295 0.79 15.98 16.11
N ASP A 296 1.29 14.97 15.41
CA ASP A 296 2.35 15.13 14.43
C ASP A 296 1.84 15.74 13.13
N SER A 297 0.58 15.46 12.78
CA SER A 297 -0.12 16.09 11.64
C SER A 297 -1.60 16.33 11.91
N LEU A 298 -2.20 17.24 11.14
CA LEU A 298 -3.65 17.49 11.11
C LEU A 298 -4.20 17.14 9.73
N PHE A 299 -5.21 16.28 9.66
CA PHE A 299 -6.03 16.07 8.47
C PHE A 299 -7.20 17.06 8.48
N VAL A 300 -7.13 18.01 7.55
CA VAL A 300 -8.11 19.09 7.38
C VAL A 300 -9.31 18.56 6.59
N ASP A 301 -10.51 18.77 7.12
CA ASP A 301 -11.75 18.33 6.49
C ASP A 301 -11.95 18.93 5.09
N PHE A 302 -12.72 18.22 4.25
CA PHE A 302 -12.97 18.53 2.84
C PHE A 302 -13.58 19.93 2.56
N ARG A 303 -14.17 20.62 3.55
CA ARG A 303 -14.80 21.95 3.39
C ARG A 303 -13.82 23.13 3.44
N TRP A 304 -12.62 22.92 2.90
CA TRP A 304 -11.61 23.97 2.79
C TRP A 304 -11.85 24.89 1.59
N SER A 305 -11.11 26.00 1.55
CA SER A 305 -11.02 26.92 0.40
C SER A 305 -9.61 27.45 0.27
N ALA A 306 -9.23 28.02 -0.88
CA ALA A 306 -7.90 28.61 -1.08
C ALA A 306 -7.49 29.60 0.03
N GLY A 307 -8.43 30.45 0.46
CA GLY A 307 -8.21 31.37 1.58
C GLY A 307 -7.94 30.64 2.90
N ARG A 308 -8.81 29.68 3.25
CA ARG A 308 -8.70 28.89 4.49
C ARG A 308 -7.41 28.09 4.56
N LEU A 309 -6.98 27.46 3.46
CA LEU A 309 -5.71 26.71 3.43
C LEU A 309 -4.51 27.63 3.55
N ALA A 310 -4.53 28.81 2.91
CA ALA A 310 -3.47 29.79 3.05
C ALA A 310 -3.37 30.34 4.48
N ASP A 311 -4.51 30.63 5.12
CA ASP A 311 -4.57 31.00 6.54
C ASP A 311 -4.05 29.88 7.44
N SER A 312 -4.44 28.64 7.17
CA SER A 312 -4.01 27.45 7.92
C SER A 312 -2.49 27.26 7.86
N GLY A 313 -1.90 27.39 6.66
CA GLY A 313 -0.46 27.30 6.47
C GLY A 313 0.30 28.40 7.21
N ARG A 314 -0.20 29.65 7.19
CA ARG A 314 0.37 30.75 7.98
C ARG A 314 0.27 30.51 9.48
N LEU A 315 -0.88 30.00 9.95
CA LEU A 315 -1.08 29.71 11.36
C LEU A 315 -0.16 28.57 11.83
N ALA A 316 0.05 27.53 11.02
CA ALA A 316 1.03 26.49 11.33
C ALA A 316 2.44 27.07 11.52
N GLU A 317 2.89 27.95 10.61
CA GLU A 317 4.19 28.63 10.71
C GLU A 317 4.29 29.52 11.95
N GLN A 318 3.24 30.28 12.29
CA GLN A 318 3.16 31.09 13.52
C GLN A 318 3.24 30.23 14.78
N LEU A 319 2.74 28.99 14.72
CA LEU A 319 2.82 27.99 15.78
C LEU A 319 4.17 27.24 15.81
N GLY A 320 5.12 27.60 14.94
CA GLY A 320 6.43 26.96 14.84
C GLY A 320 6.38 25.56 14.21
N ARG A 321 5.34 25.28 13.41
CA ARG A 321 5.08 24.00 12.75
C ARG A 321 5.15 24.16 11.23
N SER A 322 5.39 23.06 10.52
CA SER A 322 5.41 23.10 9.06
C SER A 322 3.99 23.15 8.51
N ARG A 323 3.75 24.02 7.53
CA ARG A 323 2.49 24.02 6.76
C ARG A 323 2.21 22.69 6.04
N TYR A 324 3.27 21.91 5.80
CA TYR A 324 3.18 20.59 5.17
C TYR A 324 2.87 19.45 6.15
N GLU A 325 2.63 19.75 7.43
CA GLU A 325 2.03 18.84 8.41
C GLU A 325 0.49 18.93 8.43
N LEU A 326 -0.09 19.75 7.55
CA LEU A 326 -1.53 19.85 7.31
C LEU A 326 -1.88 19.08 6.03
N TRP A 327 -2.78 18.10 6.13
CA TRP A 327 -3.30 17.33 5.00
C TRP A 327 -4.67 17.89 4.59
N ALA A 328 -4.74 18.71 3.54
CA ALA A 328 -6.04 19.08 2.95
C ALA A 328 -6.73 17.82 2.41
N GLY A 329 -7.91 17.51 2.95
CA GLY A 329 -8.68 16.34 2.53
C GLY A 329 -9.16 16.46 1.09
N VAL A 330 -8.87 15.43 0.29
CA VAL A 330 -9.37 15.27 -1.09
C VAL A 330 -10.19 14.00 -1.14
N ASP A 331 -11.50 14.15 -1.32
CA ASP A 331 -12.43 13.02 -1.42
C ASP A 331 -12.42 12.45 -2.84
N VAL A 332 -11.93 11.21 -2.97
CA VAL A 332 -11.87 10.48 -4.23
C VAL A 332 -12.77 9.24 -4.23
N GLU A 333 -13.56 9.03 -3.16
CA GLU A 333 -14.33 7.80 -2.96
C GLU A 333 -15.34 7.55 -4.08
N ALA A 334 -16.01 8.61 -4.55
CA ALA A 334 -17.08 8.49 -5.54
C ALA A 334 -16.61 8.70 -6.98
N ALA A 335 -15.67 9.62 -7.20
CA ALA A 335 -15.33 10.13 -8.54
C ALA A 335 -13.85 10.02 -8.89
N GLY A 336 -12.98 9.61 -7.97
CA GLY A 336 -11.57 9.39 -8.31
C GLY A 336 -10.88 10.63 -8.89
N TRP A 337 -10.27 10.46 -10.06
CA TRP A 337 -9.64 11.56 -10.79
C TRP A 337 -10.64 12.58 -11.35
N ASP A 338 -11.94 12.26 -11.40
CA ASP A 338 -13.01 13.18 -11.82
C ASP A 338 -13.57 14.01 -10.64
N SER A 339 -12.99 13.89 -9.44
CA SER A 339 -13.36 14.72 -8.29
C SER A 339 -13.04 16.21 -8.53
N ASP A 340 -14.03 17.07 -8.33
CA ASP A 340 -13.91 18.53 -8.45
C ASP A 340 -13.06 19.11 -7.31
N THR A 341 -11.77 19.29 -7.58
CA THR A 341 -10.76 19.76 -6.61
C THR A 341 -10.06 21.00 -7.14
N ASP A 342 -10.11 22.09 -6.36
CA ASP A 342 -9.29 23.29 -6.63
C ASP A 342 -7.83 23.01 -6.27
N TRP A 343 -7.09 22.43 -7.21
CA TRP A 343 -5.69 22.04 -6.99
C TRP A 343 -4.76 23.23 -6.75
N ASP A 344 -5.06 24.41 -7.29
CA ASP A 344 -4.24 25.61 -7.08
C ASP A 344 -4.40 26.19 -5.66
N ALA A 345 -5.43 25.77 -4.93
CA ALA A 345 -5.57 26.03 -3.50
C ALA A 345 -4.59 25.23 -2.63
N ILE A 346 -4.09 24.08 -3.12
CA ILE A 346 -3.22 23.15 -2.38
C ILE A 346 -1.79 23.19 -2.93
N VAL A 347 -1.64 22.87 -4.22
CA VAL A 347 -0.38 22.66 -4.93
C VAL A 347 -0.33 23.47 -6.24
N PRO A 348 -0.37 24.82 -6.16
CA PRO A 348 -0.28 25.67 -7.35
C PRO A 348 1.01 25.42 -8.13
N ALA A 349 0.92 25.45 -9.47
CA ALA A 349 2.05 25.09 -10.33
C ALA A 349 3.18 26.14 -10.37
N ASP A 350 2.84 27.41 -10.13
CA ASP A 350 3.69 28.59 -10.36
C ASP A 350 4.36 29.16 -9.09
N ARG A 351 4.05 28.61 -7.92
CA ARG A 351 4.59 29.05 -6.62
C ARG A 351 4.70 27.87 -5.65
N ASP A 352 5.19 28.14 -4.44
CA ASP A 352 5.28 27.11 -3.41
C ASP A 352 3.92 26.54 -3.04
N HIS A 353 3.89 25.24 -2.77
CA HIS A 353 2.70 24.56 -2.29
C HIS A 353 2.18 25.20 -1.00
N VAL A 354 0.85 25.26 -0.87
CA VAL A 354 0.15 25.89 0.24
C VAL A 354 0.19 25.00 1.49
N VAL A 355 -0.19 23.74 1.34
CA VAL A 355 -0.21 22.70 2.38
C VAL A 355 -0.01 21.32 1.72
N SER A 356 0.06 20.26 2.52
CA SER A 356 0.00 18.88 2.02
C SER A 356 -1.45 18.46 1.75
N TYR A 357 -1.67 17.27 1.19
CA TYR A 357 -3.02 16.75 0.96
C TYR A 357 -3.16 15.26 1.29
N GLY A 358 -4.38 14.86 1.60
CA GLY A 358 -4.72 13.50 1.98
C GLY A 358 -5.84 12.95 1.11
N PHE A 359 -5.60 11.86 0.40
CA PHE A 359 -6.64 11.16 -0.35
C PHE A 359 -7.51 10.32 0.57
N TYR A 360 -8.81 10.57 0.55
CA TYR A 360 -9.78 9.70 1.19
C TYR A 360 -10.33 8.69 0.17
N ARG A 361 -10.06 7.40 0.44
CA ARG A 361 -10.49 6.22 -0.35
C ARG A 361 -9.86 6.08 -1.75
N PRO A 362 -8.53 6.19 -1.91
CA PRO A 362 -7.89 6.02 -3.22
C PRO A 362 -7.98 4.60 -3.77
N GLU A 363 -8.41 3.60 -2.99
CA GLU A 363 -8.74 2.27 -3.53
C GLU A 363 -9.92 2.28 -4.51
N TRP A 364 -10.57 3.43 -4.70
CA TRP A 364 -11.44 3.72 -5.84
C TRP A 364 -10.80 3.29 -7.17
N THR A 365 -9.48 3.35 -7.34
CA THR A 365 -8.79 2.91 -8.58
C THR A 365 -9.03 1.43 -8.91
N LEU A 366 -9.34 0.61 -7.90
CA LEU A 366 -9.87 -0.75 -8.08
C LEU A 366 -11.41 -0.73 -8.11
N GLY A 367 -12.03 -0.07 -7.13
CA GLY A 367 -13.47 -0.13 -6.86
C GLY A 367 -14.37 0.35 -8.00
N HIS A 368 -13.93 1.33 -8.80
CA HIS A 368 -14.71 1.87 -9.93
C HIS A 368 -14.74 0.96 -11.16
N LEU A 369 -13.82 0.00 -11.25
CA LEU A 369 -13.76 -0.94 -12.37
C LEU A 369 -14.90 -1.97 -12.28
N PRO A 370 -15.43 -2.43 -13.43
CA PRO A 370 -16.52 -3.39 -13.46
C PRO A 370 -16.13 -4.74 -12.83
N GLU A 371 -17.13 -5.53 -12.49
CA GLU A 371 -16.90 -6.92 -12.05
C GLU A 371 -16.14 -7.73 -13.11
N GLY A 372 -15.34 -8.68 -12.64
CA GLY A 372 -14.46 -9.47 -13.50
C GLY A 372 -13.19 -8.73 -13.94
N ARG A 373 -12.93 -7.53 -13.40
CA ARG A 373 -11.67 -6.79 -13.57
C ARG A 373 -10.44 -7.64 -13.31
N THR A 374 -9.41 -7.35 -14.06
CA THR A 374 -8.10 -7.99 -13.98
C THR A 374 -7.12 -7.14 -13.17
N PRO A 375 -6.06 -7.75 -12.61
CA PRO A 375 -4.97 -6.99 -12.01
C PRO A 375 -4.35 -5.94 -12.94
N GLY A 376 -4.27 -6.23 -14.25
CA GLY A 376 -3.73 -5.30 -15.24
C GLY A 376 -4.58 -4.04 -15.40
N GLU A 377 -5.91 -4.18 -15.44
CA GLU A 377 -6.83 -3.03 -15.51
C GLU A 377 -6.77 -2.15 -14.27
N PHE A 378 -6.67 -2.77 -13.08
CA PHE A 378 -6.43 -2.06 -11.84
C PHE A 378 -5.13 -1.24 -11.90
N HIS A 379 -3.99 -1.87 -12.24
CA HIS A 379 -2.72 -1.15 -12.29
C HIS A 379 -2.69 -0.05 -13.36
N ALA A 380 -3.41 -0.21 -14.48
CA ALA A 380 -3.56 0.84 -15.48
C ALA A 380 -4.36 2.04 -14.95
N ALA A 381 -5.44 1.79 -14.19
CA ALA A 381 -6.18 2.85 -13.52
C ALA A 381 -5.33 3.53 -12.43
N ASP A 382 -4.61 2.76 -11.62
CA ASP A 382 -3.72 3.29 -10.58
C ASP A 382 -2.60 4.15 -11.23
N ASP A 383 -1.97 3.68 -12.32
CA ASP A 383 -0.99 4.47 -13.08
C ASP A 383 -1.58 5.81 -13.59
N ARG A 384 -2.84 5.84 -14.05
CA ARG A 384 -3.50 7.10 -14.42
C ARG A 384 -3.72 8.02 -13.21
N PHE A 385 -4.20 7.48 -12.09
CA PHE A 385 -4.47 8.26 -10.89
C PHE A 385 -3.19 8.95 -10.38
N TRP A 386 -2.08 8.21 -10.32
CA TRP A 386 -0.82 8.67 -9.73
C TRP A 386 0.09 9.43 -10.71
N SER A 387 0.10 9.05 -11.99
CA SER A 387 1.02 9.60 -13.01
C SER A 387 0.35 10.47 -14.07
N GLY A 388 -0.98 10.49 -14.13
CA GLY A 388 -1.78 11.26 -15.09
C GLY A 388 -2.07 10.52 -16.39
N GLU A 389 -2.90 11.13 -17.25
CA GLU A 389 -3.42 10.50 -18.48
C GLU A 389 -2.34 10.14 -19.51
N GLY A 390 -1.21 10.86 -19.51
CA GLY A 390 -0.08 10.54 -20.38
C GLY A 390 0.67 9.26 -19.98
N LEU A 391 0.42 8.75 -18.76
CA LEU A 391 1.13 7.62 -18.16
C LEU A 391 2.66 7.77 -18.26
N ASP A 392 3.17 9.00 -18.22
CA ASP A 392 4.59 9.35 -18.34
C ASP A 392 4.91 10.48 -17.35
N PRO A 393 5.45 10.16 -16.17
CA PRO A 393 5.76 11.16 -15.16
C PRO A 393 6.92 12.08 -15.56
N THR A 394 7.63 11.82 -16.66
CA THR A 394 8.68 12.71 -17.18
C THR A 394 8.14 13.80 -18.10
N ARG A 395 6.93 13.60 -18.60
CA ARG A 395 6.22 14.52 -19.49
C ARG A 395 4.85 14.78 -18.90
N PRO A 396 4.74 15.58 -17.82
CA PRO A 396 3.46 15.97 -17.28
C PRO A 396 2.70 16.76 -18.35
N GLY A 397 1.83 16.07 -19.08
CA GLY A 397 0.91 16.64 -20.07
C GLY A 397 -0.49 16.74 -19.51
N GLY A 398 -1.35 17.51 -20.17
CA GLY A 398 -2.80 17.45 -19.99
C GLY A 398 -3.30 17.95 -18.64
N THR A 399 -3.39 19.27 -18.45
CA THR A 399 -4.30 19.85 -17.44
C THR A 399 -5.76 19.89 -17.92
N GLY A 400 -6.07 19.23 -19.04
CA GLY A 400 -7.36 19.33 -19.71
C GLY A 400 -8.53 18.70 -18.95
N SER A 401 -8.28 17.72 -18.07
CA SER A 401 -9.31 17.05 -17.27
C SER A 401 -9.47 17.62 -15.85
N GLY A 402 -8.63 18.57 -15.44
CA GLY A 402 -8.69 19.18 -14.09
C GLY A 402 -7.99 18.37 -12.99
N TRP A 403 -7.65 17.09 -13.21
CA TRP A 403 -6.92 16.28 -12.23
C TRP A 403 -5.44 16.66 -12.10
N ARG A 404 -4.94 16.81 -10.88
CA ARG A 404 -3.51 16.98 -10.59
C ARG A 404 -2.91 15.68 -10.08
N ALA A 405 -2.41 14.87 -11.02
CA ALA A 405 -1.76 13.62 -10.63
C ALA A 405 -0.54 13.88 -9.73
N PRO A 406 -0.36 13.10 -8.64
CA PRO A 406 0.78 13.18 -7.71
C PRO A 406 2.15 13.36 -8.36
N ALA A 407 2.45 12.61 -9.43
CA ALA A 407 3.74 12.70 -10.14
C ALA A 407 4.03 14.08 -10.76
N THR A 408 2.99 14.90 -10.95
CA THR A 408 3.12 16.27 -11.48
C THR A 408 3.35 17.30 -10.38
N ALA A 409 3.07 16.98 -9.11
CA ALA A 409 3.12 17.90 -7.99
C ALA A 409 4.28 17.59 -7.03
N VAL A 410 4.48 16.32 -6.66
CA VAL A 410 5.44 15.92 -5.62
C VAL A 410 6.55 15.06 -6.23
N ALA A 411 7.80 15.34 -5.83
CA ALA A 411 8.95 14.55 -6.27
C ALA A 411 8.90 13.11 -5.73
N ASP A 412 9.21 12.14 -6.59
CA ASP A 412 9.27 10.72 -6.23
C ASP A 412 10.32 10.42 -5.14
N ARG A 413 10.20 9.25 -4.52
CA ARG A 413 11.10 8.75 -3.47
C ARG A 413 11.60 7.35 -3.80
N SER A 414 12.77 7.01 -3.28
CA SER A 414 13.37 5.69 -3.46
C SER A 414 13.99 5.16 -2.17
N THR A 415 13.94 3.84 -1.99
CA THR A 415 14.57 3.09 -0.88
C THR A 415 15.80 2.28 -1.33
N LEU A 416 16.24 2.42 -2.58
CA LEU A 416 17.33 1.61 -3.13
C LEU A 416 18.69 2.19 -2.75
N THR A 417 19.13 1.92 -1.51
CA THR A 417 20.38 2.47 -0.94
C THR A 417 21.42 1.42 -0.59
N THR A 418 21.06 0.13 -0.59
CA THR A 418 21.94 -0.96 -0.13
C THR A 418 21.93 -2.17 -1.07
N LEU A 419 23.05 -2.88 -1.13
CA LEU A 419 23.16 -4.18 -1.80
C LEU A 419 22.94 -5.35 -0.82
N PRO A 420 22.46 -6.50 -1.30
CA PRO A 420 21.95 -6.74 -2.66
C PRO A 420 20.59 -6.08 -2.89
N PHE A 421 20.29 -5.76 -4.14
CA PHE A 421 18.96 -5.35 -4.59
C PHE A 421 18.45 -6.35 -5.62
N ALA A 422 17.19 -6.78 -5.52
CA ALA A 422 16.52 -7.47 -6.61
C ALA A 422 15.01 -7.20 -6.63
N THR A 423 14.43 -7.39 -7.80
CA THR A 423 12.99 -7.37 -8.04
C THR A 423 12.64 -8.42 -9.09
N THR A 424 11.54 -9.13 -8.91
CA THR A 424 10.90 -9.93 -9.96
C THR A 424 9.61 -9.29 -10.43
N PHE A 425 9.41 -8.00 -10.13
CA PHE A 425 8.23 -7.21 -10.47
C PHE A 425 6.94 -7.81 -9.88
N ASN A 426 7.05 -8.51 -8.74
CA ASN A 426 5.90 -9.04 -8.04
C ASN A 426 5.10 -7.90 -7.39
N THR A 427 3.83 -7.77 -7.77
CA THR A 427 2.95 -6.69 -7.28
C THR A 427 2.27 -7.01 -5.96
N GLY A 428 2.51 -8.20 -5.40
CA GLY A 428 1.86 -8.65 -4.16
C GLY A 428 0.52 -9.38 -4.40
N HIS A 429 0.15 -9.56 -5.67
CA HIS A 429 -0.96 -10.42 -6.09
C HIS A 429 -0.70 -11.02 -7.48
N GLY A 430 -1.50 -12.00 -7.88
CA GLY A 430 -1.38 -12.57 -9.22
C GLY A 430 -2.42 -13.63 -9.52
N LEU A 431 -2.64 -13.86 -10.82
CA LEU A 431 -3.56 -14.89 -11.32
C LEU A 431 -2.99 -16.30 -11.14
N ARG A 432 -1.66 -16.41 -11.05
CA ARG A 432 -0.89 -17.63 -10.85
C ARG A 432 0.34 -17.30 -10.01
N TRP A 433 1.02 -18.32 -9.52
CA TRP A 433 2.36 -18.20 -8.94
C TRP A 433 3.39 -18.89 -9.84
N TYR A 434 4.42 -18.16 -10.23
CA TYR A 434 5.51 -18.64 -11.08
C TYR A 434 6.80 -18.88 -10.27
N GLU A 435 7.53 -19.93 -10.62
CA GLU A 435 8.91 -20.20 -10.22
C GLU A 435 9.70 -20.55 -11.46
N ASP A 436 10.81 -19.84 -11.68
CA ASP A 436 11.70 -20.06 -12.83
C ASP A 436 10.92 -20.13 -14.17
N GLY A 437 9.92 -19.26 -14.32
CA GLY A 437 9.09 -19.14 -15.52
C GLY A 437 7.99 -20.19 -15.66
N ALA A 438 7.86 -21.12 -14.72
CA ALA A 438 6.83 -22.15 -14.70
C ALA A 438 5.78 -21.86 -13.62
N ALA A 439 4.50 -21.97 -13.97
CA ALA A 439 3.41 -21.83 -13.01
C ALA A 439 3.37 -23.04 -12.05
N THR A 440 3.69 -22.83 -10.77
CA THR A 440 3.62 -23.87 -9.72
C THR A 440 2.32 -23.81 -8.91
N SER A 441 1.51 -22.77 -9.10
CA SER A 441 0.11 -22.71 -8.67
C SER A 441 -0.73 -21.95 -9.70
N ALA A 442 -1.90 -22.50 -10.01
CA ALA A 442 -2.90 -21.87 -10.86
C ALA A 442 -3.96 -21.08 -10.07
N THR A 443 -3.85 -21.06 -8.74
CA THR A 443 -4.79 -20.39 -7.84
C THR A 443 -4.45 -18.89 -7.79
N PRO A 444 -5.41 -17.99 -8.06
CA PRO A 444 -5.22 -16.56 -7.83
C PRO A 444 -4.92 -16.27 -6.36
N TRP A 445 -4.13 -15.23 -6.09
CA TRP A 445 -3.66 -14.96 -4.74
C TRP A 445 -3.35 -13.47 -4.54
N ASN A 446 -3.46 -13.02 -3.29
CA ASN A 446 -2.88 -11.75 -2.82
C ASN A 446 -2.20 -11.95 -1.47
N HIS A 447 -1.05 -11.31 -1.30
CA HIS A 447 -0.35 -11.12 -0.03
C HIS A 447 0.68 -9.98 -0.21
N LEU A 448 0.34 -8.76 0.18
CA LEU A 448 1.17 -7.57 -0.09
C LEU A 448 2.58 -7.64 0.50
N GLY A 449 2.80 -8.38 1.59
CA GLY A 449 4.14 -8.60 2.13
C GLY A 449 5.12 -9.21 1.11
N LEU A 450 4.63 -9.86 0.04
CA LEU A 450 5.46 -10.41 -1.04
C LEU A 450 5.79 -9.40 -2.14
N GLN A 451 5.15 -8.22 -2.16
CA GLN A 451 5.36 -7.17 -3.15
C GLN A 451 6.82 -6.71 -3.20
N ASP A 452 7.36 -6.62 -4.40
CA ASP A 452 8.71 -6.14 -4.65
C ASP A 452 8.78 -4.61 -4.65
N ARG A 453 10.01 -4.09 -4.61
CA ARG A 453 10.26 -2.72 -5.07
C ARG A 453 9.98 -2.67 -6.57
N LEU A 454 9.03 -1.81 -6.95
CA LEU A 454 8.63 -1.58 -8.33
C LEU A 454 9.16 -0.23 -8.85
N PRO A 455 9.25 -0.04 -10.18
CA PRO A 455 9.64 1.24 -10.76
C PRO A 455 8.78 2.40 -10.23
N PRO A 456 9.37 3.46 -9.65
CA PRO A 456 8.61 4.59 -9.11
C PRO A 456 8.02 5.49 -10.21
N ARG A 457 8.64 5.51 -11.40
CA ARG A 457 8.29 6.40 -12.52
C ARG A 457 7.62 5.60 -13.64
N ARG A 458 6.30 5.43 -13.57
CA ARG A 458 5.54 4.58 -14.49
C ARG A 458 4.75 5.38 -15.52
N TRP A 459 5.16 5.40 -16.80
CA TRP A 459 6.38 4.82 -17.40
C TRP A 459 7.24 5.86 -18.09
N ALA A 460 8.40 6.13 -17.47
CA ALA A 460 9.45 6.99 -18.01
C ALA A 460 10.15 6.28 -19.19
N VAL A 461 9.81 6.72 -20.41
CA VAL A 461 10.38 6.18 -21.65
C VAL A 461 11.00 7.29 -22.49
N ARG A 462 12.28 7.09 -22.86
CA ARG A 462 13.04 7.97 -23.74
C ARG A 462 13.27 7.29 -25.09
N THR A 463 12.74 7.88 -26.16
CA THR A 463 12.87 7.41 -27.53
C THR A 463 12.69 8.60 -28.47
N GLU A 464 13.33 8.55 -29.64
CA GLU A 464 13.10 9.48 -30.76
C GLU A 464 11.96 9.00 -31.68
N GLY A 465 11.58 7.72 -31.58
CA GLY A 465 10.49 7.11 -32.34
C GLY A 465 9.17 7.10 -31.58
N PRO A 466 8.17 6.37 -32.07
CA PRO A 466 6.93 6.13 -31.35
C PRO A 466 7.19 5.52 -29.96
N ARG A 467 6.43 5.97 -28.96
CA ARG A 467 6.52 5.41 -27.61
C ARG A 467 5.91 4.00 -27.60
N PRO A 468 6.65 2.96 -27.15
CA PRO A 468 6.07 1.64 -26.95
C PRO A 468 5.10 1.63 -25.76
N ASP A 469 4.17 0.69 -25.78
CA ASP A 469 3.32 0.37 -24.63
C ASP A 469 4.17 -0.32 -23.54
N VAL A 470 4.01 0.13 -22.29
CA VAL A 470 4.70 -0.45 -21.13
C VAL A 470 3.69 -0.70 -20.05
N SER A 471 3.68 -1.91 -19.50
CA SER A 471 2.72 -2.33 -18.47
C SER A 471 3.30 -3.38 -17.53
N LEU A 472 2.67 -3.51 -16.36
CA LEU A 472 2.80 -4.72 -15.55
C LEU A 472 1.99 -5.84 -16.22
N ASP A 473 2.58 -7.02 -16.36
CA ASP A 473 1.96 -8.17 -17.00
C ASP A 473 1.67 -9.29 -15.99
N PHE A 474 0.46 -9.84 -16.09
CA PHE A 474 -0.05 -10.93 -15.25
C PHE A 474 -0.30 -12.21 -16.06
N ALA A 475 -0.11 -12.15 -17.38
CA ALA A 475 -0.24 -13.33 -18.24
C ALA A 475 0.92 -14.31 -18.04
N ASP A 476 2.11 -13.82 -17.72
CA ASP A 476 3.32 -14.62 -17.51
C ASP A 476 4.33 -13.90 -16.60
N ALA A 477 5.12 -14.65 -15.85
CA ALA A 477 6.16 -14.10 -14.97
C ALA A 477 7.33 -15.08 -14.79
N TRP A 478 8.50 -14.54 -14.46
CA TRP A 478 9.64 -15.38 -14.09
C TRP A 478 9.48 -15.94 -12.67
N ARG A 479 9.07 -15.11 -11.72
CA ARG A 479 8.80 -15.49 -10.34
C ARG A 479 7.68 -14.64 -9.76
N GLY A 480 6.84 -15.22 -8.92
CA GLY A 480 5.75 -14.48 -8.26
C GLY A 480 4.52 -14.38 -9.14
N GLY A 481 3.84 -13.23 -9.13
CA GLY A 481 2.54 -13.04 -9.80
C GLY A 481 2.54 -12.18 -11.06
N SER A 482 3.64 -11.48 -11.35
CA SER A 482 3.71 -10.49 -12.42
C SER A 482 5.13 -10.30 -12.97
N SER A 483 5.21 -9.76 -14.18
CA SER A 483 6.43 -9.28 -14.83
C SER A 483 6.20 -7.87 -15.42
N LEU A 484 7.20 -7.30 -16.09
CA LEU A 484 7.04 -6.08 -16.89
C LEU A 484 7.02 -6.44 -18.37
N LEU A 485 6.16 -5.80 -19.15
CA LEU A 485 5.99 -6.02 -20.58
C LEU A 485 6.16 -4.72 -21.36
N VAL A 486 6.97 -4.78 -22.42
CA VAL A 486 7.12 -3.71 -23.43
C VAL A 486 6.58 -4.23 -24.76
N ARG A 487 5.61 -3.52 -25.33
CA ARG A 487 4.94 -3.87 -26.59
C ARG A 487 4.98 -2.76 -27.62
N GLY A 488 5.07 -3.13 -28.89
CA GLY A 488 4.95 -2.21 -30.02
C GLY A 488 6.16 -2.22 -30.94
N ALA A 489 6.13 -1.35 -31.96
CA ALA A 489 7.28 -1.17 -32.84
C ALA A 489 8.40 -0.41 -32.12
N LEU A 490 9.64 -0.83 -32.34
CA LEU A 490 10.85 -0.17 -31.85
C LEU A 490 11.64 0.39 -33.03
N ASP A 491 11.07 1.39 -33.71
CA ASP A 491 11.66 2.04 -34.89
C ASP A 491 12.92 2.85 -34.56
N ALA A 492 13.03 3.26 -33.30
CA ALA A 492 14.23 3.85 -32.70
C ALA A 492 14.51 3.18 -31.36
N PRO A 493 15.75 3.25 -30.83
CA PRO A 493 16.06 2.75 -29.49
C PRO A 493 15.15 3.38 -28.42
N ALA A 494 14.52 2.55 -27.61
CA ALA A 494 13.69 2.97 -26.49
C ALA A 494 14.39 2.64 -25.16
N THR A 495 14.70 3.66 -24.37
CA THR A 495 15.23 3.50 -23.01
C THR A 495 14.10 3.63 -22.01
N LEU A 496 13.87 2.54 -21.28
CA LEU A 496 12.96 2.46 -20.14
C LEU A 496 13.74 2.73 -18.86
N GLU A 497 13.44 3.84 -18.19
CA GLU A 497 14.01 4.19 -16.89
C GLU A 497 13.26 3.41 -15.80
N LEU A 498 13.96 2.57 -15.02
CA LEU A 498 13.31 1.67 -14.06
C LEU A 498 13.44 2.15 -12.62
N PHE A 499 14.64 2.49 -12.16
CA PHE A 499 14.87 2.82 -10.75
C PHE A 499 15.85 3.97 -10.57
N SER A 500 15.49 4.91 -9.72
CA SER A 500 16.42 5.83 -9.07
C SER A 500 17.05 5.14 -7.85
N ALA A 501 18.36 5.22 -7.70
CA ALA A 501 19.10 4.44 -6.72
C ALA A 501 20.23 5.25 -6.05
N ARG A 502 20.80 4.70 -4.99
CA ARG A 502 22.08 5.08 -4.38
C ARG A 502 22.81 3.79 -3.97
N LEU A 503 23.00 2.88 -4.93
CA LEU A 503 23.63 1.59 -4.66
C LEU A 503 25.15 1.70 -4.80
N PRO A 504 25.95 1.23 -3.83
CA PRO A 504 27.39 1.16 -4.01
C PRO A 504 27.73 0.27 -5.22
N THR A 505 28.74 0.64 -5.99
CA THR A 505 29.25 -0.17 -7.12
C THR A 505 30.77 -0.19 -7.14
N GLY A 506 31.32 -1.32 -7.53
CA GLY A 506 32.75 -1.57 -7.62
C GLY A 506 33.09 -2.74 -8.54
N ALA A 507 34.35 -3.20 -8.48
CA ALA A 507 34.86 -4.24 -9.37
C ALA A 507 34.13 -5.59 -9.25
N ALA A 508 33.57 -5.88 -8.07
CA ALA A 508 32.81 -7.10 -7.79
C ALA A 508 31.33 -7.00 -8.16
N SER A 509 30.82 -5.81 -8.49
CA SER A 509 29.39 -5.60 -8.74
C SER A 509 28.96 -6.27 -10.05
N VAL A 510 27.86 -7.01 -9.97
CA VAL A 510 27.23 -7.72 -11.06
C VAL A 510 25.76 -7.33 -11.12
N LEU A 511 25.27 -7.09 -12.33
CA LEU A 511 23.85 -6.96 -12.61
C LEU A 511 23.34 -8.19 -13.34
N ASP A 512 22.27 -8.78 -12.82
CA ASP A 512 21.55 -9.88 -13.48
C ASP A 512 20.23 -9.36 -14.07
N LEU A 513 20.01 -9.67 -15.35
CA LEU A 513 18.80 -9.32 -16.08
C LEU A 513 18.12 -10.61 -16.57
N THR A 514 16.90 -10.90 -16.11
CA THR A 514 16.12 -12.06 -16.57
C THR A 514 14.96 -11.60 -17.45
N HIS A 515 14.97 -12.03 -18.71
CA HIS A 515 14.07 -11.50 -19.72
C HIS A 515 13.79 -12.54 -20.82
N ARG A 516 12.73 -12.32 -21.58
CA ARG A 516 12.38 -13.14 -22.75
C ARG A 516 11.70 -12.32 -23.83
N LEU A 517 11.56 -12.92 -25.00
CA LEU A 517 10.92 -12.33 -26.16
C LEU A 517 9.87 -13.30 -26.72
N ASP A 518 8.65 -12.82 -26.92
CA ASP A 518 7.57 -13.70 -27.40
C ASP A 518 7.82 -14.20 -28.84
N PRO A 519 7.34 -15.40 -29.20
CA PRO A 519 7.57 -16.02 -30.51
C PRO A 519 7.17 -15.17 -31.74
N ALA A 520 6.17 -14.30 -31.60
CA ALA A 520 5.68 -13.46 -32.69
C ALA A 520 6.44 -12.12 -32.85
N SER A 521 7.44 -11.86 -32.02
CA SER A 521 8.20 -10.61 -32.04
C SER A 521 9.23 -10.56 -33.18
N GLY A 522 9.71 -9.36 -33.52
CA GLY A 522 11.02 -9.21 -34.19
C GLY A 522 12.20 -9.35 -33.22
N PRO A 523 13.43 -9.67 -33.68
CA PRO A 523 14.60 -9.73 -32.81
C PRO A 523 14.87 -8.40 -32.10
N VAL A 524 15.35 -8.47 -30.85
CA VAL A 524 15.60 -7.28 -30.00
C VAL A 524 17.00 -7.29 -29.44
N THR A 525 17.78 -6.24 -29.70
CA THR A 525 19.02 -5.98 -28.97
C THR A 525 18.68 -5.31 -27.64
N VAL A 526 19.24 -5.85 -26.56
CA VAL A 526 19.02 -5.37 -25.19
C VAL A 526 20.34 -4.86 -24.62
N GLU A 527 20.27 -3.70 -23.99
CA GLU A 527 21.35 -3.09 -23.24
C GLU A 527 20.83 -2.66 -21.87
N VAL A 528 21.68 -2.74 -20.85
CA VAL A 528 21.35 -2.22 -19.53
C VAL A 528 21.82 -0.78 -19.44
N ALA A 529 20.94 0.12 -19.04
CA ALA A 529 21.19 1.55 -18.91
C ALA A 529 21.52 1.88 -17.45
N LEU A 530 22.73 2.36 -17.18
CA LEU A 530 23.23 2.62 -15.82
C LEU A 530 23.86 4.01 -15.73
N ALA A 531 23.62 4.73 -14.64
CA ALA A 531 24.24 6.04 -14.42
C ALA A 531 24.97 6.08 -13.06
N LEU A 532 26.20 6.59 -13.07
CA LEU A 532 26.99 6.87 -11.85
C LEU A 532 26.82 8.30 -11.32
N ARG A 533 25.96 9.08 -11.96
CA ARG A 533 25.60 10.43 -11.54
C ARG A 533 24.09 10.58 -11.61
N GLU A 534 23.53 11.39 -10.74
CA GLU A 534 22.13 11.78 -10.81
C GLU A 534 21.84 12.56 -12.12
N ALA A 535 20.56 12.72 -12.46
CA ALA A 535 20.16 13.65 -13.51
C ALA A 535 20.65 15.07 -13.18
N PRO A 536 21.11 15.86 -14.16
CA PRO A 536 21.65 17.19 -13.91
C PRO A 536 20.61 18.20 -13.43
N ALA A 537 19.34 18.03 -13.83
CA ALA A 537 18.24 18.92 -13.48
C ALA A 537 16.89 18.17 -13.56
N PRO A 538 15.82 18.68 -12.92
CA PRO A 538 14.48 18.14 -13.06
C PRO A 538 14.03 18.01 -14.53
N GLY A 539 13.47 16.88 -14.92
CA GLY A 539 13.04 16.62 -16.30
C GLY A 539 14.12 16.07 -17.24
N GLU A 540 15.40 16.27 -16.92
CA GLU A 540 16.51 15.76 -17.71
C GLU A 540 16.81 14.29 -17.38
N PRO A 541 17.23 13.47 -18.36
CA PRO A 541 17.61 12.09 -18.11
C PRO A 541 18.93 12.01 -17.34
N ALA A 542 19.12 10.92 -16.60
CA ALA A 542 20.43 10.59 -16.04
C ALA A 542 21.46 10.34 -17.18
N PRO A 543 22.76 10.59 -16.97
CA PRO A 543 23.80 10.34 -17.97
C PRO A 543 24.10 8.83 -18.08
N TYR A 544 23.22 8.10 -18.76
CA TYR A 544 23.30 6.65 -18.91
C TYR A 544 24.50 6.20 -19.75
N ALA A 545 25.25 5.23 -19.21
CA ALA A 545 26.08 4.32 -19.95
C ALA A 545 25.27 3.07 -20.31
N TYR A 546 25.46 2.57 -21.53
CA TYR A 546 24.74 1.39 -22.05
C TYR A 546 25.69 0.21 -22.13
N LEU A 547 25.38 -0.87 -21.41
CA LEU A 547 26.14 -2.11 -21.41
C LEU A 547 25.38 -3.19 -22.20
N PRO A 548 26.00 -3.81 -23.22
CA PRO A 548 25.35 -4.86 -24.01
C PRO A 548 24.91 -6.05 -23.18
N ALA A 549 23.61 -6.37 -23.21
CA ALA A 549 23.05 -7.60 -22.68
C ALA A 549 22.77 -8.64 -23.77
N GLY A 550 23.11 -8.34 -25.03
CA GLY A 550 22.99 -9.24 -26.19
C GLY A 550 21.68 -9.08 -26.97
N THR A 551 21.51 -9.87 -28.02
CA THR A 551 20.29 -9.91 -28.84
C THR A 551 19.43 -11.12 -28.47
N LEU A 552 18.11 -10.95 -28.44
CA LEU A 552 17.13 -12.02 -28.28
C LEU A 552 16.51 -12.30 -29.63
N GLU A 553 16.48 -13.59 -29.95
CA GLU A 553 15.67 -14.11 -31.04
C GLU A 553 14.29 -14.51 -30.51
N PRO A 554 13.23 -14.42 -31.33
CA PRO A 554 11.87 -14.78 -30.92
C PRO A 554 11.77 -16.25 -30.50
N GLY A 555 10.95 -16.52 -29.48
CA GLY A 555 10.62 -17.89 -29.06
C GLY A 555 11.64 -18.55 -28.13
N ALA A 556 12.72 -17.85 -27.77
CA ALA A 556 13.55 -18.26 -26.64
C ALA A 556 12.78 -18.09 -25.32
N GLY A 557 12.92 -19.07 -24.42
CA GLY A 557 12.37 -18.99 -23.06
C GLY A 557 13.03 -17.89 -22.22
N TRP A 558 12.71 -17.84 -20.93
CA TRP A 558 13.38 -16.95 -19.99
C TRP A 558 14.89 -17.19 -19.97
N ARG A 559 15.66 -16.11 -20.15
CA ARG A 559 17.12 -16.14 -20.07
C ARG A 559 17.59 -15.14 -19.02
N THR A 560 18.65 -15.50 -18.30
CA THR A 560 19.34 -14.58 -17.39
C THR A 560 20.69 -14.20 -17.97
N THR A 561 20.93 -12.91 -18.11
CA THR A 561 22.19 -12.33 -18.56
C THR A 561 22.87 -11.65 -17.37
N SER A 562 24.13 -12.02 -17.08
CA SER A 562 24.92 -11.41 -16.00
C SER A 562 25.99 -10.47 -16.57
N LEU A 563 25.99 -9.22 -16.13
CA LEU A 563 26.91 -8.17 -16.56
C LEU A 563 27.80 -7.73 -15.41
N ARG A 564 29.12 -7.76 -15.60
CA ARG A 564 30.06 -7.17 -14.64
C ARG A 564 30.06 -5.65 -14.80
N LEU A 565 29.90 -4.93 -13.71
CA LEU A 565 29.81 -3.47 -13.70
C LEU A 565 31.16 -2.78 -13.49
N GLY A 566 32.25 -3.54 -13.32
CA GLY A 566 33.59 -3.01 -13.06
C GLY A 566 34.10 -2.05 -14.15
N SER A 567 33.61 -2.14 -15.39
CA SER A 567 33.94 -1.20 -16.47
C SER A 567 33.37 0.21 -16.28
N LEU A 568 32.34 0.37 -15.43
CA LEU A 568 31.81 1.68 -15.04
C LEU A 568 32.74 2.39 -14.03
N GLY A 569 33.63 1.64 -13.38
CA GLY A 569 34.46 2.12 -12.28
C GLY A 569 33.75 2.05 -10.92
N PRO A 570 34.49 2.30 -9.82
CA PRO A 570 33.91 2.38 -8.49
C PRO A 570 33.06 3.65 -8.32
N GLY A 571 32.02 3.58 -7.49
CA GLY A 571 31.18 4.73 -7.19
C GLY A 571 29.81 4.34 -6.66
N THR A 572 28.80 5.15 -7.00
CA THR A 572 27.40 4.93 -6.63
C THR A 572 26.55 4.88 -7.90
N LEU A 573 25.76 3.82 -8.07
CA LEU A 573 24.73 3.75 -9.09
C LEU A 573 23.53 4.60 -8.68
N HIS A 574 23.22 5.59 -9.51
CA HIS A 574 22.14 6.54 -9.29
C HIS A 574 20.88 6.24 -10.11
N ALA A 575 21.01 5.51 -11.21
CA ALA A 575 19.87 5.10 -12.03
C ALA A 575 20.11 3.74 -12.70
N LEU A 576 19.03 2.96 -12.81
CA LEU A 576 18.97 1.68 -13.52
C LEU A 576 17.82 1.71 -14.53
N GLY A 577 18.04 1.14 -15.70
CA GLY A 577 17.05 1.02 -16.77
C GLY A 577 17.48 0.00 -17.82
N VAL A 578 16.70 -0.12 -18.87
CA VAL A 578 16.97 -1.00 -20.02
C VAL A 578 16.75 -0.23 -21.30
N ARG A 579 17.66 -0.38 -22.27
CA ARG A 579 17.49 0.11 -23.63
C ARG A 579 17.20 -1.06 -24.57
N LEU A 580 16.13 -0.93 -25.35
CA LEU A 580 15.68 -1.90 -26.33
C LEU A 580 15.81 -1.31 -27.73
N THR A 581 16.39 -2.08 -28.65
CA THR A 581 16.47 -1.72 -30.07
C THR A 581 15.90 -2.87 -30.90
N GLY A 582 14.78 -2.62 -31.58
CA GLY A 582 14.17 -3.59 -32.48
C GLY A 582 15.01 -3.79 -33.75
N ARG A 583 14.99 -5.00 -34.30
CA ARG A 583 15.58 -5.33 -35.60
C ARG A 583 14.52 -5.88 -36.52
N GLY A 584 14.51 -5.43 -37.77
CA GLY A 584 13.64 -5.98 -38.81
C GLY A 584 12.22 -5.38 -38.89
N GLY A 585 11.92 -4.29 -38.16
CA GLY A 585 10.67 -3.54 -38.31
C GLY A 585 9.40 -4.22 -37.77
N THR A 586 9.52 -5.42 -37.22
CA THR A 586 8.40 -6.13 -36.58
C THR A 586 8.18 -5.64 -35.16
N ALA A 587 6.91 -5.50 -34.76
CA ALA A 587 6.56 -5.20 -33.37
C ALA A 587 7.11 -6.26 -32.41
N VAL A 588 7.40 -5.83 -31.17
CA VAL A 588 7.99 -6.68 -30.14
C VAL A 588 7.02 -6.86 -28.99
N ALA A 589 7.14 -7.99 -28.29
CA ALA A 589 6.58 -8.21 -26.97
C ALA A 589 7.70 -8.78 -26.08
N TRP A 590 8.43 -7.87 -25.44
CA TRP A 590 9.57 -8.17 -24.59
C TRP A 590 9.18 -8.14 -23.12
N ARG A 591 9.51 -9.20 -22.38
CA ARG A 591 9.22 -9.30 -20.94
C ARG A 591 10.47 -9.23 -20.10
N LEU A 592 10.40 -8.45 -19.03
CA LEU A 592 11.38 -8.40 -17.96
C LEU A 592 10.82 -9.09 -16.71
N GLY A 593 11.45 -10.20 -16.32
CA GLY A 593 11.00 -11.05 -15.24
C GLY A 593 11.81 -10.91 -13.96
N ALA A 594 13.07 -10.48 -14.06
CA ALA A 594 13.86 -10.10 -12.88
C ALA A 594 14.98 -9.11 -13.22
N LEU A 595 15.34 -8.29 -12.24
CA LEU A 595 16.51 -7.43 -12.24
C LEU A 595 17.17 -7.51 -10.86
N ALA A 596 18.48 -7.72 -10.82
CA ALA A 596 19.23 -7.73 -9.57
C ALA A 596 20.59 -7.04 -9.70
N VAL A 597 21.05 -6.42 -8.62
CA VAL A 597 22.41 -5.90 -8.45
C VAL A 597 23.00 -6.50 -7.18
N ARG A 598 24.20 -7.05 -7.29
CA ARG A 598 24.87 -7.78 -6.20
C ARG A 598 26.39 -7.75 -6.33
N GLU A 599 27.08 -8.02 -5.23
CA GLU A 599 28.51 -8.36 -5.24
C GLU A 599 28.73 -9.86 -5.05
N THR A 600 27.92 -10.47 -4.19
CA THR A 600 27.96 -11.90 -3.91
C THR A 600 26.60 -12.53 -4.14
N THR A 601 26.59 -13.83 -4.42
CA THR A 601 25.38 -14.64 -4.25
C THR A 601 25.34 -15.14 -2.82
N ALA A 602 24.14 -15.37 -2.30
CA ALA A 602 23.93 -16.01 -1.00
C ALA A 602 22.72 -16.92 -1.10
N SER A 603 22.72 -18.02 -0.35
CA SER A 603 21.51 -18.83 -0.13
C SER A 603 21.15 -18.72 1.35
N PRO A 604 19.88 -18.46 1.69
CA PRO A 604 19.48 -18.31 3.07
C PRO A 604 19.56 -19.66 3.80
N ALA A 605 19.79 -19.62 5.11
CA ALA A 605 19.70 -20.80 5.96
C ALA A 605 18.27 -21.38 5.94
N ALA A 606 18.13 -22.67 6.23
CA ALA A 606 16.81 -23.27 6.34
C ALA A 606 16.10 -22.77 7.62
N PRO A 607 14.78 -22.51 7.57
CA PRO A 607 13.98 -22.41 8.78
C PRO A 607 14.00 -23.74 9.55
N SER A 608 13.55 -23.75 10.79
CA SER A 608 13.46 -24.97 11.60
C SER A 608 12.17 -25.04 12.40
N GLY A 609 11.81 -26.25 12.85
CA GLY A 609 10.66 -26.44 13.73
C GLY A 609 9.31 -26.09 13.10
N LEU A 610 9.14 -26.33 11.79
CA LEU A 610 7.82 -26.20 11.15
C LEU A 610 6.83 -27.16 11.82
N GLN A 611 5.70 -26.63 12.29
CA GLN A 611 4.67 -27.40 12.98
C GLN A 611 3.27 -26.90 12.64
N VAL A 612 2.31 -27.82 12.68
CA VAL A 612 0.87 -27.51 12.65
C VAL A 612 0.43 -27.17 14.08
N ILE A 613 -0.07 -25.95 14.28
CA ILE A 613 -0.54 -25.45 15.58
C ILE A 613 -2.08 -25.41 15.69
N GLY A 614 -2.77 -25.67 14.59
CA GLY A 614 -4.21 -25.82 14.53
C GLY A 614 -4.65 -26.36 13.18
N SER A 615 -5.69 -27.19 13.15
CA SER A 615 -6.27 -27.71 11.91
C SER A 615 -7.75 -28.01 12.08
N ALA A 616 -8.54 -27.77 11.03
CA ALA A 616 -9.96 -28.05 10.99
C ALA A 616 -10.34 -28.55 9.59
N THR A 617 -11.16 -29.59 9.53
CA THR A 617 -11.62 -30.17 8.25
C THR A 617 -13.12 -29.99 8.11
N THR A 618 -13.54 -29.39 7.00
CA THR A 618 -14.95 -29.20 6.63
C THR A 618 -15.09 -29.57 5.16
N ASP A 619 -16.08 -30.40 4.82
CA ASP A 619 -16.38 -30.85 3.45
C ASP A 619 -15.15 -31.38 2.67
N GLY A 620 -14.31 -32.13 3.37
CA GLY A 620 -13.10 -32.75 2.82
C GLY A 620 -11.99 -31.76 2.45
N ALA A 621 -12.08 -30.51 2.90
CA ALA A 621 -11.04 -29.50 2.83
C ALA A 621 -10.53 -29.19 4.24
N THR A 622 -9.21 -29.20 4.42
CA THR A 622 -8.55 -28.94 5.70
C THR A 622 -7.89 -27.56 5.69
N ALA A 623 -8.26 -26.72 6.65
CA ALA A 623 -7.56 -25.49 6.98
C ALA A 623 -6.51 -25.75 8.06
N VAL A 624 -5.37 -25.07 7.99
CA VAL A 624 -4.26 -25.24 8.93
C VAL A 624 -3.61 -23.91 9.33
N ARG A 625 -3.22 -23.84 10.59
CA ARG A 625 -2.30 -22.84 11.13
C ARG A 625 -0.92 -23.47 11.29
N LEU A 626 0.08 -22.80 10.73
CA LEU A 626 1.48 -23.23 10.75
C LEU A 626 2.32 -22.22 11.52
N SER A 627 3.36 -22.70 12.20
CA SER A 627 4.43 -21.86 12.76
C SER A 627 5.79 -22.51 12.60
N TRP A 628 6.84 -21.70 12.57
CA TRP A 628 8.23 -22.15 12.53
C TRP A 628 9.16 -21.16 13.23
N ARG A 629 10.43 -21.54 13.40
CA ARG A 629 11.48 -20.64 13.88
C ARG A 629 12.13 -19.93 12.71
N ARG A 630 12.37 -18.62 12.86
CA ARG A 630 13.06 -17.78 11.87
C ARG A 630 14.40 -18.41 11.49
N ALA A 631 14.70 -18.46 10.20
CA ALA A 631 16.00 -18.89 9.72
C ALA A 631 17.10 -17.88 10.15
N PRO A 632 18.32 -18.34 10.49
CA PRO A 632 19.44 -17.45 10.75
C PRO A 632 19.81 -16.61 9.52
N GLY A 633 20.22 -15.36 9.76
CA GLY A 633 20.71 -14.46 8.72
C GLY A 633 19.62 -13.71 7.94
N PRO A 634 19.97 -13.10 6.80
CA PRO A 634 19.04 -12.31 6.00
C PRO A 634 17.95 -13.19 5.37
N VAL A 635 16.69 -12.82 5.60
CA VAL A 635 15.50 -13.44 5.01
C VAL A 635 14.57 -12.33 4.55
N ARG A 636 14.23 -12.35 3.27
CA ARG A 636 13.24 -11.46 2.66
C ARG A 636 11.83 -11.90 3.06
N HIS A 637 11.52 -13.18 2.84
CA HIS A 637 10.23 -13.80 3.16
C HIS A 637 10.36 -15.33 3.23
N TYR A 638 9.26 -15.99 3.57
CA TYR A 638 9.09 -17.43 3.51
C TYR A 638 8.06 -17.83 2.47
N GLU A 639 8.29 -18.96 1.82
CA GLU A 639 7.36 -19.57 0.88
C GLU A 639 6.94 -20.95 1.37
N LEU A 640 5.65 -21.22 1.30
CA LEU A 640 5.03 -22.45 1.77
C LEU A 640 4.54 -23.28 0.60
N TYR A 641 4.76 -24.58 0.71
CA TYR A 641 4.47 -25.54 -0.33
C TYR A 641 3.80 -26.79 0.22
N ARG A 642 2.92 -27.36 -0.58
CA ARG A 642 2.56 -28.77 -0.48
C ARG A 642 3.42 -29.57 -1.44
N ARG A 643 3.95 -30.69 -0.96
CA ARG A 643 4.64 -31.67 -1.80
C ARG A 643 3.76 -32.91 -1.96
N PHE A 644 3.41 -33.23 -3.21
CA PHE A 644 2.62 -34.40 -3.57
C PHE A 644 3.47 -35.69 -3.64
N PRO A 645 2.85 -36.87 -3.59
CA PRO A 645 3.56 -38.16 -3.68
C PRO A 645 4.36 -38.35 -4.97
N ASP A 646 3.92 -37.75 -6.08
CA ASP A 646 4.60 -37.73 -7.38
C ASP A 646 5.83 -36.80 -7.43
N GLY A 647 6.11 -36.08 -6.33
CA GLY A 647 7.21 -35.12 -6.24
C GLY A 647 6.86 -33.70 -6.66
N ARG A 648 5.67 -33.46 -7.24
CA ARG A 648 5.20 -32.13 -7.60
C ARG A 648 5.07 -31.24 -6.36
N ARG A 649 5.44 -29.97 -6.51
CA ARG A 649 5.25 -28.93 -5.49
C ARG A 649 4.14 -28.00 -5.94
N GLU A 650 3.28 -27.61 -5.00
CA GLU A 650 2.25 -26.60 -5.19
C GLU A 650 2.46 -25.50 -4.18
N PHE A 651 2.53 -24.27 -4.67
CA PHE A 651 2.65 -23.08 -3.84
C PHE A 651 1.35 -22.86 -3.07
N LEU A 652 1.46 -22.76 -1.75
CA LEU A 652 0.33 -22.49 -0.84
C LEU A 652 0.22 -21.00 -0.49
N GLY A 653 1.33 -20.27 -0.56
CA GLY A 653 1.41 -18.87 -0.15
C GLY A 653 2.79 -18.52 0.39
N GLY A 654 2.97 -17.26 0.76
CA GLY A 654 4.20 -16.77 1.37
C GLY A 654 3.92 -15.63 2.32
N THR A 655 4.84 -15.38 3.25
CA THR A 655 4.73 -14.34 4.28
C THR A 655 6.12 -13.90 4.75
N CYS A 656 6.26 -12.67 5.23
CA CYS A 656 7.50 -12.22 5.86
C CYS A 656 7.66 -12.77 7.29
N GLY A 657 6.52 -13.05 7.94
CA GLY A 657 6.43 -13.57 9.31
C GLY A 657 6.83 -15.05 9.45
N THR A 658 6.61 -15.59 10.65
CA THR A 658 6.95 -17.00 10.98
C THR A 658 5.73 -17.86 11.32
N ALA A 659 4.54 -17.39 10.95
CA ALA A 659 3.30 -18.13 11.03
C ALA A 659 2.52 -17.94 9.72
N PHE A 660 1.78 -18.96 9.29
CA PHE A 660 0.99 -18.90 8.07
C PHE A 660 -0.29 -19.69 8.20
N TYR A 661 -1.39 -19.11 7.71
CA TYR A 661 -2.65 -19.81 7.58
C TYR A 661 -2.84 -20.28 6.14
N ALA A 662 -3.09 -21.57 5.95
CA ALA A 662 -3.43 -22.15 4.66
C ALA A 662 -4.80 -22.81 4.73
N SER A 663 -5.68 -22.49 3.78
CA SER A 663 -7.00 -23.11 3.64
C SER A 663 -7.05 -24.09 2.47
N GLY A 664 -8.10 -24.93 2.45
CA GLY A 664 -8.44 -25.67 1.25
C GLY A 664 -7.56 -26.88 0.93
N LEU A 665 -6.75 -27.40 1.87
CA LEU A 665 -5.95 -28.59 1.62
C LEU A 665 -6.85 -29.81 1.44
N ARG A 666 -6.78 -30.49 0.29
CA ARG A 666 -7.56 -31.71 -0.01
C ARG A 666 -6.68 -32.92 -0.21
N ARG A 667 -7.12 -34.08 0.27
CA ARG A 667 -6.40 -35.36 0.12
C ARG A 667 -6.15 -35.69 -1.35
N ALA A 668 -4.89 -35.93 -1.71
CA ALA A 668 -4.54 -36.40 -3.04
C ALA A 668 -4.46 -37.94 -3.06
N ALA A 669 -5.25 -38.55 -3.94
CA ALA A 669 -5.34 -40.01 -4.07
C ALA A 669 -5.56 -40.69 -2.70
N LYS A 670 -4.75 -41.70 -2.36
CA LYS A 670 -4.80 -42.42 -1.08
C LYS A 670 -3.66 -42.04 -0.13
N GLU A 671 -3.04 -40.87 -0.30
CA GLU A 671 -1.92 -40.48 0.56
C GLU A 671 -2.34 -40.45 2.05
N PRO A 672 -1.48 -40.88 2.99
CA PRO A 672 -1.84 -40.94 4.41
C PRO A 672 -1.71 -39.58 5.14
N SER A 673 -0.97 -38.64 4.56
CA SER A 673 -0.71 -37.31 5.14
C SER A 673 -0.32 -36.32 4.05
N ALA A 674 -0.67 -35.04 4.17
CA ALA A 674 -0.06 -33.97 3.38
C ALA A 674 1.36 -33.67 3.87
N CYS A 675 2.33 -33.52 2.96
CA CYS A 675 3.67 -33.04 3.27
C CYS A 675 3.73 -31.52 3.04
N LEU A 676 3.93 -30.75 4.11
CA LEU A 676 4.04 -29.30 4.06
C LEU A 676 5.50 -28.88 4.21
N GLU A 677 5.96 -27.98 3.36
CA GLU A 677 7.32 -27.43 3.37
C GLU A 677 7.28 -25.91 3.56
N VAL A 678 8.24 -25.37 4.31
CA VAL A 678 8.54 -23.93 4.36
C VAL A 678 10.00 -23.70 4.00
N ARG A 679 10.26 -22.67 3.20
CA ARG A 679 11.59 -22.26 2.75
C ARG A 679 11.81 -20.79 3.03
N ALA A 680 13.01 -20.43 3.44
CA ALA A 680 13.43 -19.04 3.50
C ALA A 680 13.86 -18.58 2.10
N VAL A 681 13.56 -17.33 1.80
CA VAL A 681 13.93 -16.67 0.54
C VAL A 681 14.81 -15.47 0.88
N HIS A 682 15.93 -15.34 0.18
CA HIS A 682 16.84 -14.20 0.31
C HIS A 682 16.41 -13.05 -0.61
N GLU A 683 16.95 -11.84 -0.41
CA GLU A 683 16.64 -10.68 -1.27
C GLU A 683 16.89 -10.95 -2.75
N LEU A 684 17.88 -11.80 -3.07
CA LEU A 684 18.20 -12.26 -4.43
C LEU A 684 17.32 -13.42 -4.94
N PHE A 685 16.22 -13.73 -4.26
CA PHE A 685 15.29 -14.83 -4.57
C PHE A 685 15.88 -16.24 -4.61
N THR A 686 17.09 -16.42 -4.09
CA THR A 686 17.62 -17.75 -3.79
C THR A 686 16.88 -18.35 -2.60
N VAL A 687 16.66 -19.66 -2.64
CA VAL A 687 15.82 -20.38 -1.68
C VAL A 687 16.63 -21.35 -0.83
N SER A 688 16.26 -21.49 0.44
CA SER A 688 16.89 -22.43 1.35
C SER A 688 16.49 -23.89 1.06
N LYS A 689 17.17 -24.84 1.74
CA LYS A 689 16.59 -26.16 2.00
C LYS A 689 15.28 -26.00 2.80
N PRO A 690 14.28 -26.90 2.63
CA PRO A 690 13.01 -26.78 3.32
C PRO A 690 13.10 -27.28 4.77
N SER A 691 12.29 -26.68 5.66
CA SER A 691 11.78 -27.37 6.85
C SER A 691 10.45 -28.04 6.50
N ARG A 692 10.17 -29.22 7.07
CA ARG A 692 9.01 -30.03 6.71
C ARG A 692 8.19 -30.43 7.92
N THR A 693 6.89 -30.57 7.70
CA THR A 693 5.99 -31.23 8.64
C THR A 693 4.96 -32.07 7.88
N ARG A 694 4.24 -32.93 8.60
CA ARG A 694 3.18 -33.77 8.04
C ARG A 694 1.86 -33.45 8.72
N LEU A 695 0.81 -33.34 7.91
CA LEU A 695 -0.57 -33.22 8.35
C LEU A 695 -1.30 -34.54 8.02
N PRO A 696 -1.64 -35.38 8.99
CA PRO A 696 -2.52 -36.54 8.77
C PRO A 696 -3.92 -36.10 8.27
N TRP A 697 -4.55 -36.91 7.41
CA TRP A 697 -5.89 -36.64 6.86
C TRP A 697 -7.02 -37.09 7.77
#